data_AF-A0A7C1ALW5-F1
#
_entry.id   AF-A0A7C1ALW5-F1
#
_cell.length_a   1.000
_cell.length_b   1.000
_cell.length_c   1.000
_cell.angle_alpha   90.00
_cell.angle_beta   90.00
_cell.angle_gamma   90.00
#
_symmetry.space_group_name_H-M   'P 1'
#
loop_
_entity.id
_entity.type
_entity.pdbx_description
1 polymer ?
#
loop_
_entity_poly.entity_id
_entity_poly.type
_entity_poly.pdbx_seq_one_letter_code
_entity_poly.pdbx_strand_id
1 'polypeptide(L)'
;MWAIILMTFFEGLSVSTAQRSDAILSNPAGLGFSPGIELTYRGDADNKHNLMLAMWNIGLFYSVQNNVKRYGIAEGIKLSRWMYGGFAYHLDDSKELSLGLLVRPFDFLSFGYRFNRLKEESFNVFGLGLRPLGEYLTIFGDVMLTKDSIDNYVIGGSIEPIKGLKLYGFYNKDKEYHLGIDFAVDFIRWGASGSKDTQNYSFSVSREPRRSFIPHKKVIIVRLEGGFSEIRGYGFLGKVKKPSFMDLVILLDSLSREKDIKGFVFVLKPAYFSLAQLEELKNVIGKIRENGKKVIFYADVYGIGGYFLAASTDYIYLNPSGDVMLPGLSSTSLFFRRALDKIGVKPEFDRIGRYKSAVEPFISDTMSKYNREQIKVLLEDVYNIMKESIGGLDSLLETAYFNAEEALRYNLVDGLIYESDLDSIIKQEFPGKVKKERLFTRTPSYVREKWGAPRSYIAYVVADGSIVTGKSGESPIPIPFLGGRRVGSETIEKIFEKLSKNKRVKAVVLRVNSPGGSALASEIMWRAIRRCAEKKPVIVSMGGVAASGGYYISSAATKILADRTTVTGSIGILNGKFVIKDLLNKLGITFETIKIGPHADALSSFREMTQDEREMMRKELEWGYNKFLDRVSRGRG
;
A
#
# COMPACT_ATOMS: atom_id res chain seq x y z
N MET A 1 9.66 1.25 58.68
CA MET A 1 8.73 0.11 58.53
C MET A 1 7.47 0.48 57.75
N TRP A 2 6.86 1.66 57.95
CA TRP A 2 5.71 2.13 57.15
C TRP A 2 6.03 2.52 55.69
N ALA A 3 7.29 2.82 55.35
CA ALA A 3 7.74 3.03 53.96
C ALA A 3 7.93 1.73 53.16
N ILE A 4 8.05 0.58 53.83
CA ILE A 4 8.30 -0.71 53.19
C ILE A 4 7.00 -1.30 52.62
N ILE A 5 5.84 -0.93 53.17
CA ILE A 5 4.50 -1.33 52.67
C ILE A 5 4.11 -0.57 51.38
N LEU A 6 4.75 0.58 51.11
CA LEU A 6 4.58 1.35 49.87
C LEU A 6 5.21 0.67 48.65
N MET A 7 6.05 -0.36 48.85
CA MET A 7 6.59 -1.22 47.80
C MET A 7 5.74 -2.48 47.55
N THR A 8 4.42 -2.45 47.82
CA THR A 8 3.52 -3.53 47.39
C THR A 8 3.47 -3.57 45.86
N PHE A 9 4.14 -4.58 45.32
CA PHE A 9 4.52 -4.82 43.94
C PHE A 9 3.43 -4.48 42.91
N PHE A 10 3.79 -3.60 41.96
CA PHE A 10 3.02 -3.47 40.74
C PHE A 10 3.35 -4.64 39.82
N GLU A 11 2.52 -5.68 39.87
CA GLU A 11 2.55 -6.85 38.98
C GLU A 11 2.31 -6.44 37.52
N GLY A 12 3.35 -6.05 36.81
CA GLY A 12 3.35 -5.99 35.36
C GLY A 12 4.42 -6.92 34.85
N LEU A 13 4.13 -7.68 33.78
CA LEU A 13 4.99 -8.73 33.23
C LEU A 13 6.49 -8.40 33.32
N SER A 14 6.93 -7.28 32.75
CA SER A 14 8.30 -6.77 32.96
C SER A 14 8.42 -5.37 32.37
N VAL A 15 9.32 -4.52 32.89
CA VAL A 15 9.60 -3.20 32.32
C VAL A 15 10.11 -3.27 30.88
N SER A 16 10.63 -4.42 30.44
CA SER A 16 11.11 -4.67 29.07
C SER A 16 10.03 -5.21 28.12
N THR A 17 8.92 -5.71 28.66
CA THR A 17 7.83 -6.32 27.89
C THR A 17 6.50 -5.59 28.05
N ALA A 18 6.42 -4.64 28.99
CA ALA A 18 5.28 -3.80 29.31
C ALA A 18 4.64 -3.17 28.07
N GLN A 19 3.32 -3.31 28.00
CA GLN A 19 2.47 -2.69 26.98
C GLN A 19 1.12 -2.35 27.62
N ARG A 20 0.36 -1.45 27.00
CA ARG A 20 -1.06 -1.20 27.30
C ARG A 20 -1.33 -0.78 28.76
N SER A 21 -2.41 -1.24 29.39
CA SER A 21 -2.72 -0.82 30.76
C SER A 21 -1.59 -1.21 31.70
N ASP A 22 -0.99 -2.39 31.53
CA ASP A 22 0.12 -2.83 32.38
C ASP A 22 1.31 -1.86 32.32
N ALA A 23 1.53 -1.19 31.18
CA ALA A 23 2.59 -0.20 31.02
C ALA A 23 2.42 1.04 31.91
N ILE A 24 1.19 1.41 32.30
CA ILE A 24 0.93 2.59 33.12
C ILE A 24 1.73 2.52 34.43
N LEU A 25 1.77 1.34 35.04
CA LEU A 25 2.43 1.13 36.33
C LEU A 25 3.81 0.48 36.16
N SER A 26 3.99 -0.42 35.18
CA SER A 26 5.26 -1.14 35.02
C SER A 26 6.32 -0.35 34.27
N ASN A 27 6.02 0.26 33.14
CA ASN A 27 6.93 1.13 32.39
C ASN A 27 6.12 1.99 31.41
N PRO A 28 5.89 3.29 31.68
CA PRO A 28 4.99 4.12 30.86
C PRO A 28 5.43 4.23 29.40
N ALA A 29 6.70 3.99 29.08
CA ALA A 29 7.16 3.90 27.69
C ALA A 29 6.43 2.82 26.86
N GLY A 30 5.93 1.77 27.51
CA GLY A 30 5.15 0.71 26.86
C GLY A 30 3.83 1.19 26.24
N LEU A 31 3.28 2.33 26.69
CA LEU A 31 2.09 2.95 26.10
C LEU A 31 2.35 3.46 24.67
N GLY A 32 3.61 3.78 24.32
CA GLY A 32 3.99 4.25 23.00
C GLY A 32 3.81 3.22 21.87
N PHE A 33 3.54 1.95 22.20
CA PHE A 33 3.17 0.90 21.23
C PHE A 33 1.72 1.01 20.71
N SER A 34 0.84 1.73 21.42
CA SER A 34 -0.55 2.09 21.09
C SER A 34 -1.34 1.07 20.23
N PRO A 35 -1.92 0.02 20.84
CA PRO A 35 -2.65 -0.99 20.07
C PRO A 35 -4.18 -0.86 20.11
N GLY A 36 -4.75 0.02 20.94
CA GLY A 36 -6.21 0.22 21.06
C GLY A 36 -6.64 0.80 22.40
N ILE A 37 -7.77 0.32 22.91
CA ILE A 37 -8.32 0.67 24.23
C ILE A 37 -8.29 -0.59 25.11
N GLU A 38 -7.78 -0.48 26.33
CA GLU A 38 -7.73 -1.55 27.33
C GLU A 38 -8.17 -1.05 28.70
N LEU A 39 -9.08 -1.77 29.33
CA LEU A 39 -9.51 -1.57 30.70
C LEU A 39 -9.07 -2.77 31.54
N THR A 40 -8.43 -2.49 32.68
CA THR A 40 -7.94 -3.51 33.60
C THR A 40 -8.35 -3.18 35.02
N TYR A 41 -8.84 -4.19 35.73
CA TYR A 41 -9.16 -4.16 37.15
C TYR A 41 -8.24 -5.13 37.89
N ARG A 42 -7.77 -4.75 39.08
CA ARG A 42 -6.95 -5.61 39.94
C ARG A 42 -7.35 -5.47 41.41
N GLY A 43 -7.46 -6.58 42.11
CA GLY A 43 -7.70 -6.67 43.55
C GLY A 43 -6.63 -7.47 44.28
N ASP A 44 -6.50 -7.29 45.59
CA ASP A 44 -5.69 -8.11 46.50
C ASP A 44 -6.41 -8.41 47.83
N ALA A 45 -5.79 -9.23 48.69
CA ALA A 45 -6.30 -9.57 50.02
C ALA A 45 -6.32 -8.39 51.01
N ASP A 46 -5.54 -7.34 50.76
CA ASP A 46 -5.46 -6.15 51.61
C ASP A 46 -6.49 -5.08 51.21
N ASN A 47 -7.57 -5.48 50.52
CA ASN A 47 -8.61 -4.59 49.99
C ASN A 47 -8.05 -3.45 49.12
N LYS A 48 -6.95 -3.69 48.39
CA LYS A 48 -6.49 -2.79 47.34
C LYS A 48 -7.29 -3.04 46.09
N HIS A 49 -7.81 -1.99 45.48
CA HIS A 49 -8.53 -2.04 44.21
C HIS A 49 -7.92 -1.06 43.23
N ASN A 50 -7.45 -1.55 42.09
CA ASN A 50 -6.89 -0.74 41.01
C ASN A 50 -7.78 -0.83 39.78
N LEU A 51 -8.04 0.31 39.15
CA LEU A 51 -8.69 0.45 37.86
C LEU A 51 -7.76 1.21 36.92
N MET A 52 -7.52 0.67 35.74
CA MET A 52 -6.54 1.19 34.80
C MET A 52 -7.12 1.22 33.40
N LEU A 53 -7.01 2.37 32.73
CA LEU A 53 -7.50 2.57 31.38
C LEU A 53 -6.36 3.05 30.49
N ALA A 54 -5.97 2.24 29.51
CA ALA A 54 -5.08 2.65 28.44
C ALA A 54 -5.88 2.99 27.18
N MET A 55 -5.68 4.19 26.64
CA MET A 55 -6.28 4.66 25.40
C MET A 55 -5.19 5.22 24.51
N TRP A 56 -4.89 4.49 23.43
CA TRP A 56 -3.79 4.81 22.52
C TRP A 56 -2.43 4.89 23.25
N ASN A 57 -1.88 6.09 23.39
CA ASN A 57 -0.63 6.34 24.08
C ASN A 57 -0.83 6.98 25.47
N ILE A 58 -2.07 7.14 25.93
CA ILE A 58 -2.43 7.74 27.22
C ILE A 58 -2.89 6.63 28.17
N GLY A 59 -2.52 6.74 29.44
CA GLY A 59 -2.94 5.87 30.52
C GLY A 59 -3.56 6.67 31.66
N LEU A 60 -4.64 6.15 32.24
CA LEU A 60 -5.25 6.63 33.47
C LEU A 60 -5.26 5.50 34.47
N PHE A 61 -4.97 5.80 35.74
CA PHE A 61 -5.15 4.82 36.82
C PHE A 61 -5.85 5.44 38.02
N TYR A 62 -6.58 4.59 38.74
CA TYR A 62 -7.26 4.89 39.99
C TYR A 62 -7.06 3.71 40.92
N SER A 63 -6.64 3.94 42.15
CA SER A 63 -6.37 2.92 43.15
C SER A 63 -6.98 3.32 44.49
N VAL A 64 -7.55 2.36 45.21
CA VAL A 64 -8.04 2.54 46.59
C VAL A 64 -7.40 1.46 47.45
N GLN A 65 -6.78 1.84 48.55
CA GLN A 65 -6.23 0.90 49.54
C GLN A 65 -6.42 1.51 50.93
N ASN A 66 -7.08 0.79 51.85
CA ASN A 66 -7.29 1.27 53.23
C ASN A 66 -7.83 2.73 53.30
N ASN A 67 -8.85 3.04 52.48
CA ASN A 67 -9.44 4.38 52.29
C ASN A 67 -8.53 5.48 51.69
N VAL A 68 -7.28 5.17 51.36
CA VAL A 68 -6.41 6.08 50.62
C VAL A 68 -6.70 5.96 49.13
N LYS A 69 -7.14 7.05 48.51
CA LYS A 69 -7.39 7.15 47.07
C LYS A 69 -6.14 7.66 46.37
N ARG A 70 -5.74 6.96 45.32
CA ARG A 70 -4.62 7.29 44.46
C ARG A 70 -5.08 7.35 43.02
N TYR A 71 -4.58 8.30 42.25
CA TYR A 71 -4.95 8.42 40.85
C TYR A 71 -3.89 9.19 40.10
N GLY A 72 -3.83 9.00 38.79
CA GLY A 72 -2.84 9.68 37.99
C GLY A 72 -2.94 9.37 36.52
N ILE A 73 -2.00 9.97 35.80
CA ILE A 73 -1.94 9.96 34.34
C ILE A 73 -0.59 9.40 33.89
N ALA A 74 -0.58 8.78 32.73
CA ALA A 74 0.64 8.32 32.07
C ALA A 74 0.57 8.60 30.57
N GLU A 75 1.72 8.84 29.96
CA GLU A 75 1.83 8.98 28.51
C GLU A 75 3.07 8.26 28.00
N GLY A 76 2.89 7.53 26.90
CA GLY A 76 3.96 6.94 26.11
C GLY A 76 4.23 7.75 24.85
N ILE A 77 5.50 7.92 24.52
CA ILE A 77 5.98 8.66 23.35
C ILE A 77 6.82 7.71 22.50
N LYS A 78 6.42 7.56 21.26
CA LYS A 78 7.21 6.81 20.27
C LYS A 78 8.32 7.70 19.72
N LEU A 79 9.54 7.48 20.20
CA LEU A 79 10.72 8.24 19.76
C LEU A 79 11.25 7.72 18.42
N SER A 80 11.21 6.39 18.22
CA SER A 80 11.60 5.74 16.96
C SER A 80 10.88 4.40 16.78
N ARG A 81 11.25 3.61 15.76
CA ARG A 81 10.71 2.25 15.58
C ARG A 81 11.17 1.25 16.66
N TRP A 82 12.20 1.61 17.43
CA TRP A 82 12.84 0.73 18.41
C TRP A 82 13.11 1.43 19.74
N MET A 83 12.67 2.67 19.93
CA MET A 83 12.80 3.42 21.18
C MET A 83 11.50 4.11 21.53
N TYR A 84 11.13 3.98 22.80
CA TYR A 84 9.93 4.55 23.37
C TYR A 84 10.31 5.17 24.70
N GLY A 85 9.84 6.39 24.93
CA GLY A 85 9.90 7.05 26.23
C GLY A 85 8.51 7.12 26.83
N GLY A 86 8.40 7.36 28.12
CA GLY A 86 7.12 7.66 28.73
C GLY A 86 7.28 8.20 30.14
N PHE A 87 6.20 8.75 30.67
CA PHE A 87 6.13 9.18 32.05
C PHE A 87 4.78 8.80 32.66
N ALA A 88 4.75 8.63 33.98
CA ALA A 88 3.53 8.52 34.76
C ALA A 88 3.65 9.43 35.99
N TYR A 89 2.55 10.08 36.36
CA TYR A 89 2.51 11.00 37.47
C TYR A 89 1.25 10.78 38.32
N HIS A 90 1.45 10.62 39.63
CA HIS A 90 0.38 10.48 40.60
C HIS A 90 -0.08 11.87 41.05
N LEU A 91 -1.38 12.10 40.95
CA LEU A 91 -2.05 13.37 41.28
C LEU A 91 -2.51 13.44 42.75
N ASP A 92 -2.24 12.39 43.52
CA ASP A 92 -2.47 12.33 44.97
C ASP A 92 -1.28 12.88 45.79
N ASP A 93 -1.38 12.80 47.12
CA ASP A 93 -0.36 13.32 48.05
C ASP A 93 1.01 12.63 47.95
N SER A 94 1.11 11.49 47.26
CA SER A 94 2.40 10.81 47.03
C SER A 94 3.27 11.59 46.05
N LYS A 95 2.66 12.30 45.08
CA LYS A 95 3.31 12.98 43.96
C LYS A 95 4.38 12.12 43.27
N GLU A 96 4.11 10.81 43.18
CA GLU A 96 5.03 9.86 42.58
C GLU A 96 5.22 10.16 41.08
N LEU A 97 6.48 10.20 40.66
CA LEU A 97 6.89 10.37 39.27
C LEU A 97 7.61 9.10 38.79
N SER A 98 7.11 8.52 37.71
CA SER A 98 7.78 7.45 36.97
C SER A 98 8.25 7.95 35.62
N LEU A 99 9.50 7.67 35.26
CA LEU A 99 10.05 7.88 33.93
C LEU A 99 10.45 6.54 33.33
N GLY A 100 10.01 6.29 32.10
CA GLY A 100 10.17 5.02 31.42
C GLY A 100 10.99 5.17 30.13
N LEU A 101 11.85 4.20 29.89
CA LEU A 101 12.51 3.97 28.61
C LEU A 101 12.33 2.51 28.20
N LEU A 102 12.01 2.29 26.93
CA LEU A 102 11.87 0.95 26.36
C LEU A 102 12.57 0.90 25.00
N VAL A 103 13.58 0.05 24.91
CA VAL A 103 14.45 -0.09 23.75
C VAL A 103 14.30 -1.50 23.19
N ARG A 104 13.90 -1.63 21.92
CA ARG A 104 13.68 -2.92 21.23
C ARG A 104 14.52 -2.97 19.96
N PRO A 105 15.85 -3.18 20.07
CA PRO A 105 16.75 -3.09 18.92
C PRO A 105 16.52 -4.23 17.91
N PHE A 106 15.92 -5.35 18.33
CA PHE A 106 15.54 -6.45 17.47
C PHE A 106 14.11 -6.91 17.79
N ASP A 107 13.50 -7.72 16.92
CA ASP A 107 12.20 -8.33 17.20
C ASP A 107 12.27 -9.41 18.29
N PHE A 108 13.47 -9.93 18.56
CA PHE A 108 13.72 -10.91 19.60
C PHE A 108 14.26 -10.34 20.93
N LEU A 109 14.62 -9.06 21.00
CA LEU A 109 15.32 -8.48 22.17
C LEU A 109 14.71 -7.15 22.60
N SER A 110 14.50 -6.98 23.90
CA SER A 110 14.02 -5.73 24.50
C SER A 110 14.73 -5.42 25.82
N PHE A 111 15.03 -4.15 26.03
CA PHE A 111 15.55 -3.58 27.27
C PHE A 111 14.52 -2.59 27.81
N GLY A 112 14.22 -2.68 29.09
CA GLY A 112 13.37 -1.72 29.79
C GLY A 112 14.17 -1.05 30.88
N TYR A 113 13.91 0.23 31.08
CA TYR A 113 14.37 0.98 32.23
C TYR A 113 13.22 1.81 32.77
N ARG A 114 13.06 1.82 34.09
CA ARG A 114 12.13 2.69 34.78
C ARG A 114 12.83 3.33 35.98
N PHE A 115 12.74 4.64 36.05
CA PHE A 115 13.08 5.42 37.23
C PHE A 115 11.79 5.81 37.94
N ASN A 116 11.72 5.61 39.26
CA ASN A 116 10.63 6.09 40.09
C ASN A 116 11.18 6.98 41.19
N ARG A 117 10.46 8.07 41.44
CA ARG A 117 10.68 8.96 42.58
C ARG A 117 9.39 9.09 43.38
N LEU A 118 9.48 8.76 44.66
CA LEU A 118 8.41 8.85 45.64
C LEU A 118 8.90 9.70 46.80
N LYS A 119 8.46 10.96 46.89
CA LYS A 119 8.95 11.94 47.88
C LYS A 119 10.50 12.06 47.84
N GLU A 120 11.17 11.62 48.91
CA GLU A 120 12.63 11.62 49.07
C GLU A 120 13.30 10.29 48.66
N GLU A 121 12.52 9.25 48.39
CA GLU A 121 13.03 7.95 47.97
C GLU A 121 12.98 7.81 46.45
N SER A 122 13.93 7.05 45.90
CA SER A 122 13.97 6.73 44.48
C SER A 122 14.50 5.32 44.27
N PHE A 123 14.02 4.67 43.23
CA PHE A 123 14.47 3.35 42.83
C PHE A 123 14.48 3.23 41.32
N ASN A 124 15.28 2.28 40.85
CA ASN A 124 15.50 2.00 39.44
C ASN A 124 15.11 0.56 39.14
N VAL A 125 14.46 0.33 38.01
CA VAL A 125 14.18 -1.02 37.52
C VAL A 125 14.78 -1.19 36.15
N PHE A 126 15.58 -2.23 35.99
CA PHE A 126 16.17 -2.65 34.73
C PHE A 126 15.56 -3.96 34.30
N GLY A 127 15.17 -4.07 33.05
CA GLY A 127 14.55 -5.28 32.51
C GLY A 127 15.16 -5.72 31.20
N LEU A 128 15.23 -7.03 31.01
CA LEU A 128 15.65 -7.69 29.80
C LEU A 128 14.55 -8.65 29.33
N GLY A 129 14.22 -8.62 28.04
CA GLY A 129 13.23 -9.50 27.44
C GLY A 129 13.77 -10.15 26.16
N LEU A 130 13.62 -11.47 26.06
CA LEU A 130 14.03 -12.32 24.95
C LEU A 130 12.82 -13.02 24.33
N ARG A 131 12.81 -13.10 23.00
CA ARG A 131 11.73 -13.72 22.21
C ARG A 131 12.30 -14.65 21.13
N PRO A 132 12.87 -15.80 21.50
CA PRO A 132 13.60 -16.68 20.59
C PRO A 132 12.74 -17.24 19.45
N LEU A 133 11.42 -17.37 19.66
CA LEU A 133 10.45 -17.81 18.65
C LEU A 133 9.49 -16.69 18.27
N GLY A 134 9.95 -15.43 18.33
CA GLY A 134 9.08 -14.26 18.19
C GLY A 134 8.06 -14.18 19.33
N GLU A 135 6.88 -13.61 19.08
CA GLU A 135 5.85 -13.40 20.13
C GLU A 135 5.31 -14.70 20.75
N TYR A 136 5.57 -15.87 20.13
CA TYR A 136 5.11 -17.16 20.63
C TYR A 136 5.79 -17.63 21.91
N LEU A 137 7.02 -17.17 22.18
CA LEU A 137 7.75 -17.44 23.41
C LEU A 137 8.48 -16.17 23.83
N THR A 138 8.13 -15.63 24.99
CA THR A 138 8.84 -14.51 25.62
C THR A 138 9.40 -14.98 26.95
N ILE A 139 10.64 -14.63 27.24
CA ILE A 139 11.30 -14.81 28.53
C ILE A 139 11.77 -13.43 28.96
N PHE A 140 11.63 -13.07 30.23
CA PHE A 140 12.10 -11.79 30.73
C PHE A 140 12.66 -11.91 32.14
N GLY A 141 13.48 -10.94 32.50
CA GLY A 141 14.00 -10.77 33.85
C GLY A 141 14.18 -9.29 34.17
N ASP A 142 13.73 -8.88 35.35
CA ASP A 142 13.85 -7.53 35.87
C ASP A 142 14.62 -7.51 37.19
N VAL A 143 15.38 -6.46 37.43
CA VAL A 143 16.12 -6.21 38.68
C VAL A 143 15.77 -4.81 39.17
N MET A 144 15.44 -4.69 40.45
CA MET A 144 15.13 -3.44 41.13
C MET A 144 16.26 -3.05 42.08
N LEU A 145 16.68 -1.79 41.98
CA LEU A 145 17.77 -1.20 42.74
C LEU A 145 17.30 0.03 43.52
N THR A 146 17.58 0.08 44.82
CA THR A 146 17.40 1.26 45.68
C THR A 146 18.73 1.57 46.36
N LYS A 147 19.22 2.82 46.29
CA LYS A 147 20.49 3.24 46.92
C LYS A 147 21.64 2.22 46.74
N ASP A 148 21.74 1.67 45.53
CA ASP A 148 22.75 0.70 45.08
C ASP A 148 22.66 -0.75 45.62
N SER A 149 21.58 -1.15 46.31
CA SER A 149 21.31 -2.55 46.65
C SER A 149 20.26 -3.21 45.75
N ILE A 150 20.42 -4.50 45.47
CA ILE A 150 19.38 -5.32 44.80
C ILE A 150 18.29 -5.64 45.82
N ASP A 151 17.19 -4.90 45.71
CA ASP A 151 16.05 -5.07 46.58
C ASP A 151 15.20 -6.26 46.14
N ASN A 152 14.93 -6.37 44.83
CA ASN A 152 14.13 -7.44 44.26
C ASN A 152 14.56 -7.82 42.82
N TYR A 153 14.14 -9.00 42.37
CA TYR A 153 14.18 -9.43 40.98
C TYR A 153 12.88 -10.13 40.59
N VAL A 154 12.53 -10.07 39.31
CA VAL A 154 11.40 -10.81 38.72
C VAL A 154 11.93 -11.62 37.55
N ILE A 155 11.59 -12.89 37.47
CA ILE A 155 11.91 -13.74 36.32
C ILE A 155 10.62 -14.38 35.84
N GLY A 156 10.37 -14.34 34.54
CA GLY A 156 9.16 -14.91 33.99
C GLY A 156 9.19 -15.10 32.49
N GLY A 157 8.03 -15.46 31.98
CA GLY A 157 7.85 -15.69 30.57
C GLY A 157 6.40 -15.83 30.16
N SER A 158 6.21 -16.02 28.87
CA SER A 158 4.90 -16.29 28.29
C SER A 158 5.03 -17.12 27.03
N ILE A 159 4.02 -17.95 26.79
CA ILE A 159 3.88 -18.75 25.59
C ILE A 159 2.53 -18.47 24.92
N GLU A 160 2.49 -18.48 23.59
CA GLU A 160 1.26 -18.42 22.81
C GLU A 160 1.09 -19.74 22.05
N PRO A 161 0.63 -20.83 22.71
CA PRO A 161 0.56 -22.16 22.10
C PRO A 161 -0.36 -22.19 20.88
N ILE A 162 -1.40 -21.35 20.89
CA ILE A 162 -2.33 -21.16 19.78
C ILE A 162 -2.51 -19.66 19.59
N LYS A 163 -2.51 -19.20 18.33
CA LYS A 163 -2.69 -17.78 18.00
C LYS A 163 -3.93 -17.22 18.70
N GLY A 164 -3.76 -16.18 19.48
CA GLY A 164 -4.83 -15.55 20.26
C GLY A 164 -4.96 -16.07 21.69
N LEU A 165 -4.33 -17.18 22.08
CA LEU A 165 -4.30 -17.72 23.45
C LEU A 165 -2.87 -17.65 23.99
N LYS A 166 -2.65 -16.84 25.03
CA LYS A 166 -1.36 -16.63 25.66
C LYS A 166 -1.42 -17.06 27.13
N LEU A 167 -0.46 -17.85 27.56
CA LEU A 167 -0.23 -18.17 28.96
C LEU A 167 1.02 -17.45 29.41
N TYR A 168 1.02 -16.90 30.61
CA TYR A 168 2.18 -16.21 31.15
C TYR A 168 2.32 -16.44 32.65
N GLY A 169 3.53 -16.26 33.13
CA GLY A 169 3.80 -16.28 34.55
C GLY A 169 5.17 -15.74 34.88
N PHE A 170 5.35 -15.39 36.14
CA PHE A 170 6.62 -14.92 36.68
C PHE A 170 6.68 -15.24 38.16
N TYR A 171 7.90 -15.22 38.69
CA TYR A 171 8.13 -15.28 40.12
C TYR A 171 9.13 -14.20 40.53
N ASN A 172 9.09 -13.81 41.80
CA ASN A 172 9.97 -12.80 42.37
C ASN A 172 10.94 -13.38 43.43
N LYS A 173 11.77 -12.53 44.03
CA LYS A 173 12.73 -12.92 45.08
C LYS A 173 12.09 -13.62 46.29
N ASP A 174 10.85 -13.26 46.61
CA ASP A 174 10.07 -13.81 47.72
C ASP A 174 9.37 -15.13 47.35
N LYS A 175 9.66 -15.67 46.15
CA LYS A 175 9.07 -16.89 45.58
C LYS A 175 7.56 -16.81 45.41
N GLU A 176 7.02 -15.60 45.22
CA GLU A 176 5.61 -15.42 44.90
C GLU A 176 5.39 -15.74 43.42
N TYR A 177 4.42 -16.61 43.14
CA TYR A 177 4.11 -17.07 41.79
C TYR A 177 2.89 -16.35 41.22
N HIS A 178 3.07 -15.73 40.06
CA HIS A 178 1.97 -15.13 39.31
C HIS A 178 1.74 -15.92 38.04
N LEU A 179 0.48 -16.24 37.78
CA LEU A 179 0.05 -16.92 36.56
C LEU A 179 -1.06 -16.11 35.91
N GLY A 180 -1.08 -16.08 34.58
CA GLY A 180 -2.13 -15.43 33.83
C GLY A 180 -2.36 -16.06 32.47
N ILE A 181 -3.54 -15.74 31.95
CA ILE A 181 -4.06 -16.21 30.68
C ILE A 181 -4.67 -15.02 29.95
N ASP A 182 -4.28 -14.84 28.70
CA ASP A 182 -4.99 -13.98 27.77
C ASP A 182 -5.61 -14.82 26.67
N PHE A 183 -6.82 -14.49 26.25
CA PHE A 183 -7.41 -15.02 25.04
C PHE A 183 -8.11 -13.92 24.23
N ALA A 184 -8.02 -13.99 22.91
CA ALA A 184 -8.66 -13.03 22.01
C ALA A 184 -9.75 -13.68 21.18
N VAL A 185 -10.95 -13.11 21.14
CA VAL A 185 -12.02 -13.51 20.22
C VAL A 185 -12.32 -12.33 19.32
N ASP A 186 -12.21 -12.54 18.02
CA ASP A 186 -12.34 -11.48 17.01
C ASP A 186 -11.43 -10.27 17.30
N PHE A 187 -12.00 -9.16 17.75
CA PHE A 187 -11.30 -7.91 18.06
C PHE A 187 -11.24 -7.62 19.56
N ILE A 188 -11.65 -8.56 20.41
CA ILE A 188 -11.69 -8.39 21.87
C ILE A 188 -10.69 -9.34 22.51
N ARG A 189 -9.76 -8.82 23.31
CA ARG A 189 -8.92 -9.60 24.21
C ARG A 189 -9.53 -9.60 25.60
N TRP A 190 -9.49 -10.75 26.26
CA TRP A 190 -9.73 -10.93 27.68
C TRP A 190 -8.43 -11.41 28.31
N GLY A 191 -8.09 -10.89 29.47
CA GLY A 191 -6.97 -11.35 30.27
C GLY A 191 -7.41 -11.57 31.71
N ALA A 192 -6.89 -12.62 32.34
CA ALA A 192 -7.05 -12.85 33.75
C ALA A 192 -5.72 -13.32 34.34
N SER A 193 -5.38 -12.86 35.53
CA SER A 193 -4.19 -13.35 36.25
C SER A 193 -4.42 -13.39 37.74
N GLY A 194 -3.58 -14.13 38.44
CA GLY A 194 -3.51 -14.06 39.89
C GLY A 194 -2.28 -14.73 40.47
N SER A 195 -2.13 -14.54 41.77
CA SER A 195 -1.12 -15.20 42.60
C SER A 195 -1.78 -15.77 43.83
N LYS A 196 -1.41 -17.00 44.18
CA LYS A 196 -1.89 -17.64 45.40
C LYS A 196 -1.21 -17.05 46.63
N ASP A 197 0.05 -16.64 46.50
CA ASP A 197 0.87 -16.20 47.62
C ASP A 197 0.43 -14.82 48.11
N THR A 198 0.10 -13.93 47.19
CA THR A 198 -0.39 -12.57 47.50
C THR A 198 -1.92 -12.47 47.52
N GLN A 199 -2.64 -13.52 47.08
CA GLN A 199 -4.08 -13.51 46.83
C GLN A 199 -4.53 -12.41 45.84
N ASN A 200 -3.64 -12.00 44.94
CA ASN A 200 -3.92 -10.97 43.95
C ASN A 200 -4.65 -11.55 42.75
N TYR A 201 -5.56 -10.77 42.17
CA TYR A 201 -6.30 -11.15 40.98
C TYR A 201 -6.49 -9.96 40.05
N SER A 202 -6.44 -10.19 38.74
CA SER A 202 -6.68 -9.15 37.75
C SER A 202 -7.54 -9.64 36.60
N PHE A 203 -8.30 -8.72 36.02
CA PHE A 203 -9.13 -8.92 34.83
C PHE A 203 -8.90 -7.76 33.87
N SER A 204 -8.65 -8.06 32.60
CA SER A 204 -8.49 -7.06 31.55
C SER A 204 -9.37 -7.35 30.35
N VAL A 205 -9.84 -6.29 29.70
CA VAL A 205 -10.56 -6.35 28.43
C VAL A 205 -10.00 -5.30 27.49
N SER A 206 -9.69 -5.68 26.25
CA SER A 206 -9.15 -4.74 25.26
C SER A 206 -9.76 -4.91 23.87
N ARG A 207 -9.89 -3.82 23.12
CA ARG A 207 -10.37 -3.82 21.73
C ARG A 207 -9.22 -3.54 20.77
N GLU A 208 -8.77 -4.57 20.04
CA GLU A 208 -7.60 -4.51 19.16
C GLU A 208 -7.66 -5.51 17.99
N PRO A 209 -6.98 -5.24 16.86
CA PRO A 209 -6.80 -6.22 15.79
C PRO A 209 -5.84 -7.35 16.23
N ARG A 210 -6.37 -8.35 16.93
CA ARG A 210 -5.64 -9.58 17.29
C ARG A 210 -6.15 -10.77 16.48
N ARG A 211 -5.35 -11.83 16.45
CA ARG A 211 -5.79 -13.11 15.89
C ARG A 211 -6.69 -13.79 16.91
N SER A 212 -7.88 -14.21 16.49
CA SER A 212 -8.82 -14.93 17.34
C SER A 212 -8.26 -16.30 17.73
N PHE A 213 -8.36 -16.65 19.01
CA PHE A 213 -8.07 -17.97 19.56
C PHE A 213 -9.04 -19.03 19.03
N ILE A 214 -10.25 -18.61 18.69
CA ILE A 214 -11.23 -19.40 17.95
C ILE A 214 -11.02 -19.09 16.46
N PRO A 215 -10.36 -19.98 15.69
CA PRO A 215 -10.16 -19.74 14.27
C PRO A 215 -11.50 -19.81 13.55
N HIS A 216 -12.03 -18.65 13.14
CA HIS A 216 -13.15 -18.61 12.22
C HIS A 216 -12.64 -18.93 10.82
N LYS A 217 -13.27 -19.91 10.16
CA LYS A 217 -13.11 -20.07 8.71
C LYS A 217 -13.69 -18.81 8.06
N LYS A 218 -12.99 -18.24 7.08
CA LYS A 218 -13.37 -16.95 6.47
C LYS A 218 -13.54 -17.05 4.97
N VAL A 219 -14.42 -16.22 4.45
CA VAL A 219 -14.55 -15.94 3.03
C VAL A 219 -14.35 -14.45 2.82
N ILE A 220 -13.46 -14.09 1.90
CA ILE A 220 -13.11 -12.69 1.65
C ILE A 220 -13.98 -12.16 0.50
N ILE A 221 -14.75 -11.11 0.79
CA ILE A 221 -15.53 -10.40 -0.22
C ILE A 221 -14.67 -9.27 -0.79
N VAL A 222 -14.42 -9.34 -2.10
CA VAL A 222 -13.63 -8.39 -2.87
C VAL A 222 -14.56 -7.65 -3.81
N ARG A 223 -14.83 -6.38 -3.51
CA ARG A 223 -15.62 -5.53 -4.40
C ARG A 223 -14.68 -4.77 -5.34
N LEU A 224 -14.78 -5.03 -6.64
CA LEU A 224 -14.03 -4.35 -7.69
C LEU A 224 -14.93 -3.26 -8.28
N GLU A 225 -14.65 -2.01 -7.93
CA GLU A 225 -15.48 -0.85 -8.29
C GLU A 225 -14.60 0.38 -8.53
N GLY A 226 -14.90 1.14 -9.59
CA GLY A 226 -14.11 2.30 -10.00
C GLY A 226 -12.72 1.92 -10.52
N GLY A 227 -11.76 2.85 -10.41
CA GLY A 227 -10.37 2.63 -10.82
C GLY A 227 -9.42 2.47 -9.64
N PHE A 228 -8.38 1.65 -9.81
CA PHE A 228 -7.29 1.51 -8.85
C PHE A 228 -6.04 2.25 -9.34
N SER A 229 -5.71 3.35 -8.65
CA SER A 229 -4.51 4.15 -8.92
C SER A 229 -3.24 3.39 -8.55
N GLU A 230 -2.17 3.58 -9.31
CA GLU A 230 -0.83 3.05 -8.98
C GLU A 230 -0.25 3.68 -7.70
N ILE A 231 -0.76 4.86 -7.31
CA ILE A 231 -0.33 5.61 -6.13
C ILE A 231 -1.43 5.58 -5.06
N ARG A 232 -1.02 5.42 -3.79
CA ARG A 232 -1.89 5.52 -2.61
C ARG A 232 -2.49 6.92 -2.48
N GLY A 233 -3.79 6.99 -2.22
CA GLY A 233 -4.46 8.23 -1.85
C GLY A 233 -4.34 8.49 -0.36
N TYR A 234 -3.79 9.63 0.06
CA TYR A 234 -3.72 10.04 1.45
C TYR A 234 -4.78 11.09 1.78
N GLY A 235 -5.42 10.97 2.94
CA GLY A 235 -6.32 11.97 3.51
C GLY A 235 -5.60 12.91 4.47
N PHE A 236 -6.39 13.74 5.17
CA PHE A 236 -5.90 14.60 6.24
C PHE A 236 -5.17 13.76 7.31
N LEU A 237 -4.05 14.27 7.83
CA LEU A 237 -3.15 13.58 8.78
C LEU A 237 -2.46 12.31 8.24
N GLY A 238 -2.32 12.15 6.92
CA GLY A 238 -1.51 11.07 6.33
C GLY A 238 -2.12 9.67 6.43
N LYS A 239 -3.40 9.55 6.79
CA LYS A 239 -4.14 8.27 6.71
C LYS A 239 -4.39 7.92 5.25
N VAL A 240 -4.15 6.67 4.86
CA VAL A 240 -4.50 6.20 3.51
C VAL A 240 -6.02 6.22 3.36
N LYS A 241 -6.52 7.07 2.46
CA LYS A 241 -7.97 7.22 2.14
C LYS A 241 -8.41 6.26 1.05
N LYS A 242 -7.53 5.95 0.09
CA LYS A 242 -7.77 4.97 -0.98
C LYS A 242 -6.54 4.09 -1.18
N PRO A 243 -6.67 2.75 -1.15
CA PRO A 243 -5.57 1.83 -1.42
C PRO A 243 -5.11 1.97 -2.88
N SER A 244 -3.83 1.70 -3.13
CA SER A 244 -3.30 1.58 -4.49
C SER A 244 -3.62 0.21 -5.11
N PHE A 245 -3.46 0.09 -6.42
CA PHE A 245 -3.54 -1.21 -7.11
C PHE A 245 -2.54 -2.23 -6.53
N MET A 246 -1.31 -1.80 -6.23
CA MET A 246 -0.32 -2.66 -5.57
C MET A 246 -0.77 -3.13 -4.19
N ASP A 247 -1.48 -2.28 -3.42
CA ASP A 247 -2.03 -2.70 -2.12
C ASP A 247 -3.09 -3.79 -2.28
N LEU A 248 -3.94 -3.70 -3.31
CA LEU A 248 -4.92 -4.73 -3.66
C LEU A 248 -4.21 -6.06 -3.97
N VAL A 249 -3.24 -6.04 -4.89
CA VAL A 249 -2.48 -7.23 -5.32
C VAL A 249 -1.73 -7.88 -4.15
N ILE A 250 -0.97 -7.10 -3.38
CA ILE A 250 -0.22 -7.61 -2.22
C ILE A 250 -1.18 -8.21 -1.18
N LEU A 251 -2.31 -7.54 -0.92
CA LEU A 251 -3.26 -8.02 0.06
C LEU A 251 -3.89 -9.34 -0.38
N LEU A 252 -4.37 -9.44 -1.62
CA LEU A 252 -4.92 -10.68 -2.16
C LEU A 252 -3.88 -11.82 -2.14
N ASP A 253 -2.64 -11.57 -2.58
CA ASP A 253 -1.55 -12.54 -2.52
C ASP A 253 -1.25 -13.00 -1.08
N SER A 254 -1.21 -12.07 -0.12
CA SER A 254 -1.03 -12.41 1.30
C SER A 254 -2.18 -13.25 1.85
N LEU A 255 -3.42 -12.87 1.56
CA LEU A 255 -4.62 -13.57 2.03
C LEU A 255 -4.75 -14.97 1.42
N SER A 256 -4.29 -15.15 0.17
CA SER A 256 -4.31 -16.45 -0.51
C SER A 256 -3.54 -17.54 0.27
N ARG A 257 -2.52 -17.15 1.03
CA ARG A 257 -1.67 -18.04 1.84
C ARG A 257 -2.20 -18.28 3.26
N GLU A 258 -3.23 -17.57 3.70
CA GLU A 258 -3.77 -17.72 5.06
C GLU A 258 -4.63 -19.01 5.18
N LYS A 259 -4.39 -19.83 6.22
CA LYS A 259 -5.06 -21.14 6.38
C LYS A 259 -6.54 -21.04 6.78
N ASP A 260 -6.89 -19.98 7.50
CA ASP A 260 -8.25 -19.66 7.96
C ASP A 260 -9.15 -19.13 6.83
N ILE A 261 -8.56 -18.58 5.77
CA ILE A 261 -9.29 -18.17 4.56
C ILE A 261 -9.60 -19.39 3.71
N LYS A 262 -10.88 -19.60 3.39
CA LYS A 262 -11.38 -20.73 2.61
C LYS A 262 -11.67 -20.40 1.16
N GLY A 263 -11.96 -19.14 0.87
CA GLY A 263 -12.19 -18.68 -0.49
C GLY A 263 -12.43 -17.19 -0.60
N PHE A 264 -12.67 -16.77 -1.83
CA PHE A 264 -12.88 -15.38 -2.22
C PHE A 264 -14.16 -15.26 -3.03
N VAL A 265 -14.88 -14.16 -2.81
CA VAL A 265 -16.06 -13.78 -3.58
C VAL A 265 -15.75 -12.43 -4.20
N PHE A 266 -15.54 -12.40 -5.50
CA PHE A 266 -15.36 -11.18 -6.26
C PHE A 266 -16.71 -10.66 -6.73
N VAL A 267 -17.00 -9.41 -6.41
CA VAL A 267 -18.19 -8.68 -6.87
C VAL A 267 -17.69 -7.58 -7.80
N LEU A 268 -17.91 -7.76 -9.09
CA LEU A 268 -17.58 -6.77 -10.10
C LEU A 268 -18.73 -5.78 -10.25
N LYS A 269 -18.39 -4.51 -10.08
CA LYS A 269 -19.22 -3.35 -10.40
C LYS A 269 -18.53 -2.54 -11.51
N PRO A 270 -19.13 -1.44 -12.01
CA PRO A 270 -18.45 -0.61 -13.00
C PRO A 270 -17.04 -0.24 -12.53
N ALA A 271 -16.03 -0.78 -13.23
CA ALA A 271 -14.63 -0.69 -12.84
C ALA A 271 -13.74 -0.44 -14.07
N TYR A 272 -12.66 0.30 -13.85
CA TYR A 272 -11.73 0.74 -14.89
C TYR A 272 -10.33 0.23 -14.56
N PHE A 273 -9.88 -0.77 -15.30
CA PHE A 273 -8.54 -1.35 -15.21
C PHE A 273 -7.82 -1.20 -16.54
N SER A 274 -6.52 -0.97 -16.51
CA SER A 274 -5.69 -1.20 -17.70
C SER A 274 -5.59 -2.71 -17.99
N LEU A 275 -5.26 -3.08 -19.23
CA LEU A 275 -5.08 -4.48 -19.60
C LEU A 275 -4.01 -5.18 -18.73
N ALA A 276 -2.90 -4.49 -18.44
CA ALA A 276 -1.86 -4.99 -17.53
C ALA A 276 -2.41 -5.24 -16.12
N GLN A 277 -3.26 -4.34 -15.60
CA GLN A 277 -3.89 -4.55 -14.30
C GLN A 277 -4.88 -5.74 -14.31
N LEU A 278 -5.60 -5.96 -15.41
CA LEU A 278 -6.43 -7.16 -15.56
C LEU A 278 -5.57 -8.43 -15.56
N GLU A 279 -4.43 -8.43 -16.27
CA GLU A 279 -3.48 -9.54 -16.29
C GLU A 279 -2.89 -9.81 -14.89
N GLU A 280 -2.47 -8.77 -14.17
CA GLU A 280 -1.97 -8.89 -12.80
C GLU A 280 -3.04 -9.45 -11.85
N LEU A 281 -4.29 -8.97 -11.93
CA LEU A 281 -5.40 -9.49 -11.13
C LEU A 281 -5.71 -10.95 -11.47
N LYS A 282 -5.74 -11.30 -12.76
CA LYS A 282 -5.89 -12.68 -13.21
C LYS A 282 -4.82 -13.58 -12.62
N ASN A 283 -3.56 -13.15 -12.65
CA ASN A 283 -2.44 -13.92 -12.09
C ASN A 283 -2.58 -14.13 -10.57
N VAL A 284 -3.09 -13.12 -9.84
CA VAL A 284 -3.36 -13.25 -8.40
C VAL A 284 -4.55 -14.17 -8.13
N ILE A 285 -5.61 -14.11 -8.93
CA ILE A 285 -6.76 -15.04 -8.87
C ILE A 285 -6.29 -16.47 -9.12
N GLY A 286 -5.42 -16.68 -10.11
CA GLY A 286 -4.77 -17.97 -10.36
C GLY A 286 -4.04 -18.50 -9.13
N LYS A 287 -3.19 -17.66 -8.51
CA LYS A 287 -2.49 -18.03 -7.25
C LYS A 287 -3.44 -18.33 -6.09
N ILE A 288 -4.58 -17.65 -6.01
CA ILE A 288 -5.60 -17.95 -4.99
C ILE A 288 -6.09 -19.40 -5.16
N ARG A 289 -6.37 -19.81 -6.40
CA ARG A 289 -6.82 -21.17 -6.72
C ARG A 289 -5.73 -22.21 -6.54
N GLU A 290 -4.51 -21.92 -6.97
CA GLU A 290 -3.32 -22.78 -6.74
C GLU A 290 -3.08 -23.05 -5.25
N ASN A 291 -3.40 -22.09 -4.38
CA ASN A 291 -3.36 -22.26 -2.92
C ASN A 291 -4.57 -23.03 -2.34
N GLY A 292 -5.36 -23.67 -3.19
CA GLY A 292 -6.51 -24.51 -2.81
C GLY A 292 -7.71 -23.72 -2.29
N LYS A 293 -7.86 -22.45 -2.68
CA LYS A 293 -8.98 -21.60 -2.28
C LYS A 293 -10.00 -21.55 -3.41
N LYS A 294 -11.29 -21.76 -3.09
CA LYS A 294 -12.37 -21.56 -4.07
C LYS A 294 -12.59 -20.07 -4.36
N VAL A 295 -12.90 -19.73 -5.60
CA VAL A 295 -13.17 -18.37 -6.06
C VAL A 295 -14.52 -18.31 -6.77
N ILE A 296 -15.41 -17.50 -6.22
CA ILE A 296 -16.69 -17.15 -6.82
C ILE A 296 -16.58 -15.75 -7.42
N PHE A 297 -17.07 -15.56 -8.64
CA PHE A 297 -17.12 -14.28 -9.31
C PHE A 297 -18.56 -13.93 -9.68
N TYR A 298 -19.00 -12.75 -9.30
CA TYR A 298 -20.35 -12.25 -9.58
C TYR A 298 -20.28 -10.87 -10.23
N ALA A 299 -21.14 -10.66 -11.23
CA ALA A 299 -21.37 -9.35 -11.84
C ALA A 299 -22.83 -9.22 -12.29
N ASP A 300 -23.31 -7.98 -12.37
CA ASP A 300 -24.59 -7.72 -13.03
C ASP A 300 -24.45 -7.75 -14.56
N VAL A 301 -23.27 -7.38 -15.08
CA VAL A 301 -22.93 -7.40 -16.51
C VAL A 301 -21.47 -7.77 -16.64
N TYR A 302 -21.15 -8.65 -17.59
CA TYR A 302 -19.78 -8.99 -17.96
C TYR A 302 -19.42 -8.39 -19.32
N GLY A 303 -18.59 -7.35 -19.33
CA GLY A 303 -17.81 -7.01 -20.54
C GLY A 303 -16.57 -7.90 -20.67
N ILE A 304 -15.93 -7.90 -21.84
CA ILE A 304 -14.75 -8.73 -22.15
C ILE A 304 -13.64 -8.70 -21.06
N GLY A 305 -13.34 -7.52 -20.49
CA GLY A 305 -12.32 -7.39 -19.45
C GLY A 305 -12.74 -7.96 -18.09
N GLY A 306 -14.03 -7.84 -17.72
CA GLY A 306 -14.57 -8.46 -16.52
C GLY A 306 -14.67 -9.97 -16.66
N TYR A 307 -15.10 -10.43 -17.83
CA TYR A 307 -15.20 -11.85 -18.15
C TYR A 307 -13.82 -12.52 -18.25
N PHE A 308 -12.79 -11.80 -18.74
CA PHE A 308 -11.40 -12.26 -18.70
C PHE A 308 -10.91 -12.60 -17.28
N LEU A 309 -11.35 -11.85 -16.26
CA LEU A 309 -11.08 -12.20 -14.86
C LEU A 309 -11.93 -13.39 -14.39
N ALA A 310 -13.24 -13.36 -14.70
CA ALA A 310 -14.20 -14.38 -14.29
C ALA A 310 -13.84 -15.77 -14.83
N ALA A 311 -13.36 -15.86 -16.06
CA ALA A 311 -12.91 -17.10 -16.71
C ALA A 311 -11.76 -17.80 -15.98
N SER A 312 -11.08 -17.09 -15.06
CA SER A 312 -10.01 -17.67 -14.23
C SER A 312 -10.48 -18.17 -12.87
N THR A 313 -11.79 -18.16 -12.59
CA THR A 313 -12.39 -18.53 -11.30
C THR A 313 -13.02 -19.93 -11.30
N ASP A 314 -13.57 -20.36 -10.16
CA ASP A 314 -14.24 -21.67 -10.05
C ASP A 314 -15.73 -21.58 -10.35
N TYR A 315 -16.36 -20.43 -10.10
CA TYR A 315 -17.77 -20.19 -10.40
C TYR A 315 -18.01 -18.76 -10.88
N ILE A 316 -18.71 -18.62 -11.99
CA ILE A 316 -19.14 -17.37 -12.62
C ILE A 316 -20.65 -17.27 -12.49
N TYR A 317 -21.12 -16.32 -11.69
CA TYR A 317 -22.54 -16.02 -11.55
C TYR A 317 -22.89 -14.69 -12.22
N LEU A 318 -24.09 -14.64 -12.79
CA LEU A 318 -24.63 -13.47 -13.48
C LEU A 318 -26.00 -13.11 -12.92
N ASN A 319 -26.35 -11.83 -12.95
CA ASN A 319 -27.70 -11.38 -12.63
C ASN A 319 -28.72 -11.96 -13.64
N PRO A 320 -29.89 -12.48 -13.22
CA PRO A 320 -30.92 -12.97 -14.13
C PRO A 320 -31.41 -11.95 -15.17
N SER A 321 -31.22 -10.65 -14.90
CA SER A 321 -31.53 -9.55 -15.83
C SER A 321 -30.28 -8.91 -16.44
N GLY A 322 -29.13 -9.58 -16.33
CA GLY A 322 -27.84 -9.16 -16.85
C GLY A 322 -27.50 -9.75 -18.21
N ASP A 323 -26.28 -9.47 -18.65
CA ASP A 323 -25.76 -9.92 -19.93
C ASP A 323 -24.23 -10.13 -19.91
N VAL A 324 -23.75 -10.92 -20.88
CA VAL A 324 -22.34 -11.14 -21.20
C VAL A 324 -22.05 -10.56 -22.59
N MET A 325 -21.16 -9.58 -22.66
CA MET A 325 -20.74 -8.89 -23.88
C MET A 325 -19.28 -9.23 -24.24
N LEU A 326 -19.12 -10.01 -25.31
CA LEU A 326 -17.84 -10.43 -25.88
C LEU A 326 -17.69 -10.01 -27.36
N PRO A 327 -17.82 -8.72 -27.71
CA PRO A 327 -17.78 -8.26 -29.11
C PRO A 327 -16.38 -8.23 -29.75
N GLY A 328 -15.37 -8.78 -29.08
CA GLY A 328 -13.97 -8.64 -29.47
C GLY A 328 -13.38 -7.27 -29.10
N LEU A 329 -12.34 -6.86 -29.85
CA LEU A 329 -11.60 -5.63 -29.59
C LEU A 329 -11.63 -4.71 -30.82
N SER A 330 -11.77 -3.41 -30.58
CA SER A 330 -11.67 -2.39 -31.61
C SER A 330 -10.86 -1.18 -31.13
N SER A 331 -10.28 -0.45 -32.08
CA SER A 331 -9.59 0.81 -31.82
C SER A 331 -10.04 1.86 -32.83
N THR A 332 -10.51 3.00 -32.33
CA THR A 332 -10.95 4.13 -33.14
C THR A 332 -10.02 5.30 -32.89
N SER A 333 -9.43 5.83 -33.97
CA SER A 333 -8.61 7.04 -33.93
C SER A 333 -9.38 8.22 -34.52
N LEU A 334 -9.39 9.33 -33.81
CA LEU A 334 -9.95 10.59 -34.30
C LEU A 334 -8.89 11.37 -35.08
N PHE A 335 -9.29 12.02 -36.17
CA PHE A 335 -8.44 12.87 -36.99
C PHE A 335 -9.05 14.28 -37.09
N PHE A 336 -8.26 15.28 -36.73
CA PHE A 336 -8.67 16.66 -36.54
C PHE A 336 -8.12 17.61 -37.60
N ARG A 337 -7.20 17.17 -38.47
CA ARG A 337 -6.59 17.97 -39.55
C ARG A 337 -7.57 18.90 -40.25
N ARG A 338 -8.64 18.37 -40.86
CA ARG A 338 -9.69 19.17 -41.53
C ARG A 338 -10.42 20.13 -40.59
N ALA A 339 -10.67 19.72 -39.35
CA ALA A 339 -11.33 20.57 -38.37
C ALA A 339 -10.44 21.76 -37.98
N LEU A 340 -9.14 21.51 -37.78
CA LEU A 340 -8.13 22.53 -37.51
C LEU A 340 -8.01 23.52 -38.69
N ASP A 341 -7.94 23.02 -39.92
CA ASP A 341 -7.90 23.86 -41.13
C ASP A 341 -9.13 24.78 -41.21
N LYS A 342 -10.34 24.25 -40.91
CA LYS A 342 -11.58 25.03 -40.88
C LYS A 342 -11.55 26.18 -39.87
N ILE A 343 -11.00 25.94 -38.68
CA ILE A 343 -10.93 26.98 -37.63
C ILE A 343 -9.70 27.90 -37.80
N GLY A 344 -8.82 27.67 -38.78
CA GLY A 344 -7.62 28.48 -38.99
C GLY A 344 -6.49 28.15 -38.01
N VAL A 345 -6.41 26.89 -37.58
CA VAL A 345 -5.28 26.38 -36.79
C VAL A 345 -4.42 25.49 -37.68
N LYS A 346 -3.14 25.82 -37.82
CA LYS A 346 -2.19 25.04 -38.61
C LYS A 346 -1.25 24.24 -37.71
N PRO A 347 -1.27 22.90 -37.77
CA PRO A 347 -0.33 22.07 -37.03
C PRO A 347 1.02 22.01 -37.74
N GLU A 348 2.09 22.43 -37.07
CA GLU A 348 3.48 22.28 -37.51
C GLU A 348 4.20 21.27 -36.62
N PHE A 349 4.17 19.99 -37.00
CA PHE A 349 4.83 18.91 -36.27
C PHE A 349 5.83 18.16 -37.16
N ASP A 350 6.95 17.79 -36.55
CA ASP A 350 7.92 16.86 -37.12
C ASP A 350 8.14 15.68 -36.18
N ARG A 351 8.55 14.54 -36.74
CA ARG A 351 8.75 13.27 -36.03
C ARG A 351 9.90 12.47 -36.61
N ILE A 352 10.53 11.68 -35.74
CA ILE A 352 11.47 10.63 -36.12
C ILE A 352 10.94 9.28 -35.63
N GLY A 353 10.89 8.33 -36.57
CA GLY A 353 10.34 6.99 -36.39
C GLY A 353 9.05 6.78 -37.20
N ARG A 354 9.05 5.79 -38.10
CA ARG A 354 7.90 5.48 -38.99
C ARG A 354 6.61 5.15 -38.23
N TYR A 355 6.76 4.59 -37.04
CA TYR A 355 5.68 4.21 -36.12
C TYR A 355 5.33 5.28 -35.09
N LYS A 356 6.03 6.44 -35.07
CA LYS A 356 5.77 7.51 -34.10
C LYS A 356 4.50 8.29 -34.49
N SER A 357 3.33 7.75 -34.18
CA SER A 357 2.05 8.20 -34.73
C SER A 357 1.27 9.21 -33.90
N ALA A 358 1.76 9.63 -32.73
CA ALA A 358 1.02 10.50 -31.82
C ALA A 358 0.59 11.86 -32.41
N VAL A 359 1.26 12.33 -33.47
CA VAL A 359 0.91 13.57 -34.19
C VAL A 359 -0.03 13.36 -35.37
N GLU A 360 -0.24 12.13 -35.83
CA GLU A 360 -1.10 11.83 -36.99
C GLU A 360 -2.52 12.36 -36.87
N PRO A 361 -3.18 12.29 -35.69
CA PRO A 361 -4.50 12.92 -35.50
C PRO A 361 -4.55 14.39 -35.90
N PHE A 362 -3.43 15.12 -35.83
CA PHE A 362 -3.38 16.54 -36.13
C PHE A 362 -2.91 16.84 -37.55
N ILE A 363 -2.01 16.01 -38.11
CA ILE A 363 -1.38 16.28 -39.42
C ILE A 363 -1.94 15.46 -40.59
N SER A 364 -2.82 14.50 -40.32
CA SER A 364 -3.43 13.60 -41.32
C SER A 364 -4.95 13.53 -41.15
N ASP A 365 -5.63 13.11 -42.21
CA ASP A 365 -7.06 12.79 -42.20
C ASP A 365 -7.33 11.31 -41.89
N THR A 366 -6.30 10.48 -42.02
CA THR A 366 -6.39 9.03 -41.91
C THR A 366 -5.14 8.44 -41.27
N MET A 367 -5.29 7.21 -40.78
CA MET A 367 -4.22 6.44 -40.20
C MET A 367 -3.20 6.04 -41.26
N SER A 368 -1.91 6.26 -41.01
CA SER A 368 -0.86 5.78 -41.90
C SER A 368 -0.80 4.24 -41.92
N LYS A 369 -0.19 3.65 -42.97
CA LYS A 369 0.05 2.20 -43.04
C LYS A 369 0.75 1.68 -41.78
N TYR A 370 1.78 2.38 -41.31
CA TYR A 370 2.56 2.00 -40.13
C TYR A 370 1.74 2.09 -38.83
N ASN A 371 0.94 3.15 -38.68
CA ASN A 371 0.08 3.28 -37.51
C ASN A 371 -1.03 2.22 -37.48
N ARG A 372 -1.56 1.85 -38.65
CA ARG A 372 -2.52 0.76 -38.80
C ARG A 372 -1.91 -0.59 -38.44
N GLU A 373 -0.70 -0.84 -38.93
CA GLU A 373 0.05 -2.07 -38.63
C GLU A 373 0.29 -2.22 -37.12
N GLN A 374 0.86 -1.22 -36.45
CA GLN A 374 1.15 -1.34 -35.01
C GLN A 374 -0.12 -1.48 -34.14
N ILE A 375 -1.21 -0.77 -34.46
CA ILE A 375 -2.46 -0.89 -33.70
C ILE A 375 -3.06 -2.28 -33.91
N LYS A 376 -3.02 -2.80 -35.15
CA LYS A 376 -3.49 -4.15 -35.46
C LYS A 376 -2.72 -5.19 -34.64
N VAL A 377 -1.39 -5.14 -34.63
CA VAL A 377 -0.55 -6.07 -33.84
C VAL A 377 -0.88 -5.99 -32.36
N LEU A 378 -1.00 -4.77 -31.80
CA LEU A 378 -1.38 -4.60 -30.38
C LEU A 378 -2.75 -5.20 -30.06
N LEU A 379 -3.74 -5.03 -30.95
CA LEU A 379 -5.07 -5.61 -30.77
C LEU A 379 -5.03 -7.14 -30.87
N GLU A 380 -4.29 -7.70 -31.83
CA GLU A 380 -4.13 -9.14 -32.01
C GLU A 380 -3.46 -9.79 -30.79
N ASP A 381 -2.39 -9.19 -30.26
CA ASP A 381 -1.69 -9.69 -29.07
C ASP A 381 -2.62 -9.72 -27.84
N VAL A 382 -3.34 -8.61 -27.58
CA VAL A 382 -4.29 -8.53 -26.47
C VAL A 382 -5.43 -9.53 -26.66
N TYR A 383 -5.96 -9.65 -27.87
CA TYR A 383 -7.03 -10.59 -28.19
C TYR A 383 -6.59 -12.02 -27.93
N ASN A 384 -5.39 -12.41 -28.36
CA ASN A 384 -4.84 -13.75 -28.13
C ASN A 384 -4.69 -14.05 -26.64
N ILE A 385 -4.23 -13.09 -25.83
CA ILE A 385 -4.15 -13.25 -24.37
C ILE A 385 -5.53 -13.46 -23.75
N MET A 386 -6.55 -12.72 -24.20
CA MET A 386 -7.93 -12.90 -23.73
C MET A 386 -8.51 -14.24 -24.16
N LYS A 387 -8.27 -14.64 -25.42
CA LYS A 387 -8.70 -15.91 -26.00
C LYS A 387 -8.14 -17.11 -25.25
N GLU A 388 -6.85 -17.08 -24.89
CA GLU A 388 -6.21 -18.11 -24.06
C GLU A 388 -6.92 -18.31 -22.71
N SER A 389 -7.45 -17.22 -22.12
CA SER A 389 -8.13 -17.28 -20.83
C SER A 389 -9.60 -17.69 -20.92
N ILE A 390 -10.31 -17.20 -21.95
CA ILE A 390 -11.76 -17.37 -22.05
C ILE A 390 -12.12 -18.74 -22.63
N GLY A 391 -11.30 -19.27 -23.55
CA GLY A 391 -11.61 -20.50 -24.28
C GLY A 391 -12.75 -20.33 -25.28
N GLY A 392 -12.59 -20.80 -26.52
CA GLY A 392 -13.64 -20.72 -27.54
C GLY A 392 -14.07 -19.32 -27.96
N LEU A 393 -13.32 -18.26 -27.59
CA LEU A 393 -13.71 -16.86 -27.81
C LEU A 393 -14.05 -16.55 -29.28
N ASP A 394 -13.36 -17.15 -30.25
CA ASP A 394 -13.65 -16.95 -31.68
C ASP A 394 -15.10 -17.30 -32.03
N SER A 395 -15.61 -18.43 -31.51
CA SER A 395 -16.98 -18.91 -31.78
C SER A 395 -18.06 -18.04 -31.13
N LEU A 396 -17.69 -17.21 -30.15
CA LEU A 396 -18.62 -16.33 -29.44
C LEU A 396 -18.74 -14.96 -30.12
N LEU A 397 -17.83 -14.63 -31.05
CA LEU A 397 -17.78 -13.31 -31.69
C LEU A 397 -18.99 -13.03 -32.61
N GLU A 398 -19.56 -14.06 -33.23
CA GLU A 398 -20.70 -13.88 -34.13
C GLU A 398 -21.96 -13.43 -33.37
N THR A 399 -22.20 -14.02 -32.20
CA THR A 399 -23.31 -13.63 -31.32
C THR A 399 -22.99 -12.35 -30.56
N ALA A 400 -21.75 -12.24 -30.02
CA ALA A 400 -21.19 -11.12 -29.26
C ALA A 400 -21.92 -10.71 -27.96
N TYR A 401 -23.25 -10.80 -27.91
CA TYR A 401 -24.10 -10.36 -26.82
C TYR A 401 -25.00 -11.51 -26.40
N PHE A 402 -24.88 -11.94 -25.15
CA PHE A 402 -25.65 -13.03 -24.59
C PHE A 402 -26.44 -12.48 -23.42
N ASN A 403 -27.77 -12.52 -23.48
CA ASN A 403 -28.56 -12.26 -22.29
C ASN A 403 -28.36 -13.37 -21.24
N ALA A 404 -28.87 -13.21 -20.03
CA ALA A 404 -28.67 -14.15 -18.93
C ALA A 404 -29.01 -15.61 -19.28
N GLU A 405 -30.16 -15.87 -19.92
CA GLU A 405 -30.59 -17.22 -20.30
C GLU A 405 -29.66 -17.82 -21.36
N GLU A 406 -29.23 -17.01 -22.32
CA GLU A 406 -28.29 -17.43 -23.34
C GLU A 406 -26.91 -17.70 -22.75
N ALA A 407 -26.41 -16.82 -21.89
CA ALA A 407 -25.13 -17.00 -21.22
C ALA A 407 -25.09 -18.32 -20.44
N LEU A 408 -26.19 -18.69 -19.77
CA LEU A 408 -26.31 -19.98 -19.11
C LEU A 408 -26.36 -21.14 -20.12
N ARG A 409 -27.19 -21.03 -21.17
CA ARG A 409 -27.33 -22.05 -22.24
C ARG A 409 -26.02 -22.33 -22.98
N TYR A 410 -25.20 -21.31 -23.18
CA TYR A 410 -23.88 -21.39 -23.82
C TYR A 410 -22.76 -21.78 -22.84
N ASN A 411 -23.08 -22.06 -21.57
CA ASN A 411 -22.11 -22.35 -20.51
C ASN A 411 -21.05 -21.25 -20.32
N LEU A 412 -21.44 -19.98 -20.50
CA LEU A 412 -20.61 -18.82 -20.18
C LEU A 412 -20.68 -18.49 -18.68
N VAL A 413 -21.73 -18.93 -18.00
CA VAL A 413 -21.92 -18.73 -16.56
C VAL A 413 -22.42 -20.01 -15.93
N ASP A 414 -22.11 -20.22 -14.66
CA ASP A 414 -22.50 -21.40 -13.89
C ASP A 414 -23.91 -21.26 -13.27
N GLY A 415 -24.43 -20.03 -13.20
CA GLY A 415 -25.76 -19.79 -12.68
C GLY A 415 -26.22 -18.33 -12.72
N LEU A 416 -27.52 -18.17 -12.57
CA LEU A 416 -28.18 -16.87 -12.54
C LEU A 416 -28.68 -16.57 -11.12
N ILE A 417 -28.15 -15.53 -10.50
CA ILE A 417 -28.46 -15.16 -9.11
C ILE A 417 -28.52 -13.64 -8.94
N TYR A 418 -29.24 -13.13 -7.95
CA TYR A 418 -29.07 -11.74 -7.54
C TYR A 418 -27.89 -11.59 -6.56
N GLU A 419 -27.30 -10.39 -6.44
CA GLU A 419 -26.25 -10.12 -5.45
C GLU A 419 -26.72 -10.48 -4.01
N SER A 420 -28.02 -10.35 -3.72
CA SER A 420 -28.63 -10.76 -2.45
C SER A 420 -28.54 -12.26 -2.17
N ASP A 421 -28.43 -13.09 -3.21
CA ASP A 421 -28.38 -14.55 -3.10
C ASP A 421 -26.96 -15.06 -2.85
N LEU A 422 -25.93 -14.20 -2.97
CA LEU A 422 -24.54 -14.57 -2.71
C LEU A 422 -24.34 -15.18 -1.33
N ASP A 423 -25.13 -14.77 -0.33
CA ASP A 423 -25.06 -15.36 1.01
C ASP A 423 -25.49 -16.84 1.03
N SER A 424 -26.46 -17.21 0.20
CA SER A 424 -26.90 -18.59 0.03
C SER A 424 -25.84 -19.40 -0.72
N ILE A 425 -25.27 -18.84 -1.79
CA ILE A 425 -24.18 -19.46 -2.56
C ILE A 425 -22.94 -19.67 -1.68
N ILE A 426 -22.58 -18.70 -0.84
CA ILE A 426 -21.44 -18.83 0.09
C ILE A 426 -21.69 -19.97 1.08
N LYS A 427 -22.91 -20.12 1.61
CA LYS A 427 -23.24 -21.22 2.54
C LYS A 427 -23.16 -22.59 1.86
N GLN A 428 -23.56 -22.67 0.60
CA GLN A 428 -23.48 -23.88 -0.21
C GLN A 428 -22.02 -24.25 -0.53
N GLU A 429 -21.23 -23.30 -1.04
CA GLU A 429 -19.88 -23.57 -1.51
C GLU A 429 -18.83 -23.70 -0.39
N PHE A 430 -19.12 -23.11 0.77
CA PHE A 430 -18.26 -23.12 1.94
C PHE A 430 -18.99 -23.72 3.15
N PRO A 431 -19.18 -25.05 3.19
CA PRO A 431 -19.95 -25.70 4.24
C PRO A 431 -19.33 -25.49 5.64
N GLY A 432 -20.21 -25.23 6.60
CA GLY A 432 -19.87 -24.94 8.00
C GLY A 432 -19.97 -23.45 8.37
N LYS A 433 -19.65 -23.12 9.62
CA LYS A 433 -19.67 -21.71 10.09
C LYS A 433 -18.50 -20.94 9.48
N VAL A 434 -18.78 -20.17 8.42
CA VAL A 434 -17.84 -19.22 7.80
C VAL A 434 -18.20 -17.77 8.10
N LYS A 435 -17.20 -16.95 8.41
CA LYS A 435 -17.33 -15.50 8.60
C LYS A 435 -17.00 -14.78 7.30
N LYS A 436 -17.90 -13.92 6.84
CA LYS A 436 -17.68 -13.05 5.68
C LYS A 436 -16.89 -11.82 6.13
N GLU A 437 -15.82 -11.50 5.43
CA GLU A 437 -15.01 -10.30 5.69
C GLU A 437 -14.79 -9.51 4.39
N ARG A 438 -14.91 -8.18 4.43
CA ARG A 438 -14.60 -7.32 3.29
C ARG A 438 -13.08 -7.09 3.21
N LEU A 439 -12.54 -7.05 2.00
CA LEU A 439 -11.08 -6.94 1.79
C LEU A 439 -10.45 -5.71 2.51
N PHE A 440 -11.01 -4.52 2.31
CA PHE A 440 -10.45 -3.26 2.83
C PHE A 440 -10.92 -2.87 4.24
N THR A 441 -11.65 -3.73 4.96
CA THR A 441 -11.92 -3.50 6.39
C THR A 441 -10.73 -3.90 7.28
N ARG A 442 -9.69 -4.53 6.71
CA ARG A 442 -8.42 -4.69 7.39
C ARG A 442 -7.68 -3.35 7.41
N THR A 443 -7.24 -2.91 8.59
CA THR A 443 -5.85 -2.44 8.68
C THR A 443 -5.04 -3.71 8.45
N PRO A 444 -4.35 -3.84 7.30
CA PRO A 444 -3.66 -5.07 6.99
C PRO A 444 -2.82 -5.55 8.17
N SER A 445 -2.91 -6.83 8.49
CA SER A 445 -2.11 -7.51 9.50
C SER A 445 -0.60 -7.42 9.23
N TYR A 446 -0.18 -6.89 8.07
CA TYR A 446 1.20 -6.48 7.78
C TYR A 446 1.63 -5.21 8.54
N VAL A 447 0.70 -4.45 9.12
CA VAL A 447 0.98 -3.42 10.13
C VAL A 447 0.99 -4.07 11.52
N ARG A 448 1.62 -5.24 11.67
CA ARG A 448 2.38 -5.42 12.90
C ARG A 448 3.50 -4.41 12.78
N GLU A 449 3.51 -3.41 13.64
CA GLU A 449 4.75 -2.70 13.89
C GLU A 449 5.76 -3.72 14.39
N LYS A 450 6.51 -4.34 13.47
CA LYS A 450 7.68 -5.13 13.84
C LYS A 450 8.67 -4.13 14.39
N TRP A 451 8.73 -4.02 15.71
CA TRP A 451 9.77 -3.31 16.45
C TRP A 451 11.15 -3.89 16.11
N GLY A 452 12.18 -3.06 16.25
CA GLY A 452 13.54 -3.39 15.82
C GLY A 452 14.21 -2.22 15.12
N ALA A 453 15.54 -2.21 15.17
CA ALA A 453 16.37 -1.34 14.36
C ALA A 453 15.91 -1.46 12.90
N PRO A 454 15.82 -0.34 12.15
CA PRO A 454 15.22 -0.38 10.83
C PRO A 454 15.95 -1.37 9.93
N ARG A 455 15.29 -2.49 9.59
CA ARG A 455 15.88 -3.50 8.71
C ARG A 455 16.19 -2.90 7.34
N SER A 456 17.11 -3.56 6.66
CA SER A 456 17.28 -3.36 5.23
C SER A 456 15.96 -3.60 4.51
N TYR A 457 15.67 -2.82 3.47
CA TYR A 457 14.39 -2.85 2.76
C TYR A 457 14.56 -2.62 1.26
N ILE A 458 13.53 -2.99 0.52
CA ILE A 458 13.37 -2.69 -0.90
C ILE A 458 12.48 -1.44 -0.99
N ALA A 459 12.94 -0.41 -1.69
CA ALA A 459 12.15 0.79 -1.90
C ALA A 459 11.20 0.58 -3.10
N TYR A 460 9.94 0.96 -2.95
CA TYR A 460 8.96 0.97 -4.03
C TYR A 460 8.67 2.42 -4.43
N VAL A 461 9.00 2.79 -5.66
CA VAL A 461 8.83 4.13 -6.22
C VAL A 461 7.88 4.06 -7.41
N VAL A 462 6.93 4.98 -7.50
CA VAL A 462 5.93 5.01 -8.58
C VAL A 462 6.14 6.24 -9.45
N ALA A 463 6.21 6.02 -10.76
CA ALA A 463 6.21 7.02 -11.81
C ALA A 463 4.93 6.83 -12.65
N ASP A 464 3.86 7.52 -12.26
CA ASP A 464 2.52 7.41 -12.85
C ASP A 464 2.07 8.75 -13.45
N GLY A 465 1.80 8.76 -14.75
CA GLY A 465 1.38 9.94 -15.53
C GLY A 465 2.43 10.52 -16.49
N SER A 466 2.14 11.67 -17.08
CA SER A 466 3.00 12.32 -18.08
C SER A 466 4.30 12.86 -17.46
N ILE A 467 5.42 12.71 -18.16
CA ILE A 467 6.73 13.16 -17.70
C ILE A 467 6.92 14.65 -18.00
N VAL A 468 7.24 15.42 -16.95
CA VAL A 468 7.42 16.88 -17.02
C VAL A 468 8.71 17.31 -16.33
N THR A 469 9.20 18.50 -16.67
CA THR A 469 10.25 19.17 -15.89
C THR A 469 9.69 19.67 -14.57
N GLY A 470 10.54 19.77 -13.54
CA GLY A 470 10.13 20.27 -12.23
C GLY A 470 9.59 19.20 -11.30
N LYS A 471 8.64 19.55 -10.43
CA LYS A 471 8.08 18.68 -9.40
C LYS A 471 6.90 17.85 -9.92
N SER A 472 6.75 16.64 -9.38
CA SER A 472 5.56 15.80 -9.59
C SER A 472 4.34 16.48 -9.01
N GLY A 473 3.17 16.23 -9.60
CA GLY A 473 1.92 16.81 -9.15
C GLY A 473 0.76 16.37 -10.03
N GLU A 474 -0.38 17.02 -9.86
CA GLU A 474 -1.55 16.83 -10.71
C GLU A 474 -1.77 18.12 -11.50
N SER A 475 -2.20 18.00 -12.76
CA SER A 475 -2.62 19.16 -13.53
C SER A 475 -4.04 19.52 -13.11
N PRO A 476 -4.34 20.79 -12.77
CA PRO A 476 -5.69 21.23 -12.43
C PRO A 476 -6.63 21.22 -13.65
N ILE A 477 -6.12 21.05 -14.87
CA ILE A 477 -6.89 21.11 -16.12
C ILE A 477 -6.97 19.70 -16.73
N PRO A 478 -8.17 19.14 -16.96
CA PRO A 478 -8.35 17.79 -17.50
C PRO A 478 -8.22 17.78 -19.04
N ILE A 479 -7.04 18.11 -19.57
CA ILE A 479 -6.76 18.05 -21.01
C ILE A 479 -6.23 16.64 -21.37
N PRO A 480 -6.69 15.97 -22.44
CA PRO A 480 -6.06 14.73 -22.91
C PRO A 480 -4.55 14.92 -23.15
N PHE A 481 -3.71 13.98 -22.71
CA PHE A 481 -2.23 14.01 -22.79
C PHE A 481 -1.49 15.11 -21.98
N LEU A 482 -2.17 16.22 -21.63
CA LEU A 482 -1.62 17.37 -20.87
C LEU A 482 -2.20 17.50 -19.44
N GLY A 483 -3.28 16.78 -19.15
CA GLY A 483 -4.01 16.75 -17.90
C GLY A 483 -3.75 15.48 -17.10
N GLY A 484 -4.22 15.47 -15.85
CA GLY A 484 -4.02 14.36 -14.93
C GLY A 484 -2.66 14.37 -14.23
N ARG A 485 -2.20 13.18 -13.83
CA ARG A 485 -0.99 13.01 -13.01
C ARG A 485 0.27 13.32 -13.81
N ARG A 486 1.25 13.92 -13.13
CA ARG A 486 2.54 14.31 -13.71
C ARG A 486 3.68 13.76 -12.86
N VAL A 487 4.64 13.16 -13.54
CA VAL A 487 5.91 12.71 -12.96
C VAL A 487 6.97 13.75 -13.27
N GLY A 488 7.41 14.48 -12.24
CA GLY A 488 8.37 15.57 -12.37
C GLY A 488 9.81 15.12 -12.14
N SER A 489 10.72 15.58 -13.00
CA SER A 489 12.15 15.20 -12.98
C SER A 489 12.83 15.49 -11.64
N GLU A 490 12.57 16.63 -11.01
CA GLU A 490 13.19 16.99 -9.72
C GLU A 490 12.76 16.03 -8.60
N THR A 491 11.51 15.58 -8.63
CA THR A 491 10.99 14.68 -7.59
C THR A 491 11.67 13.31 -7.69
N ILE A 492 11.73 12.75 -8.90
CA ILE A 492 12.36 11.46 -9.15
C ILE A 492 13.86 11.54 -8.86
N GLU A 493 14.55 12.58 -9.32
CA GLU A 493 15.97 12.79 -9.04
C GLU A 493 16.25 12.81 -7.54
N LYS A 494 15.55 13.66 -6.77
CA LYS A 494 15.71 13.75 -5.30
C LYS A 494 15.40 12.42 -4.60
N ILE A 495 14.41 11.66 -5.08
CA ILE A 495 14.10 10.33 -4.54
C ILE A 495 15.28 9.38 -4.80
N PHE A 496 15.75 9.25 -6.03
CA PHE A 496 16.82 8.32 -6.38
C PHE A 496 18.16 8.69 -5.76
N GLU A 497 18.46 9.99 -5.60
CA GLU A 497 19.62 10.43 -4.83
C GLU A 497 19.58 9.95 -3.37
N LYS A 498 18.44 10.16 -2.68
CA LYS A 498 18.25 9.69 -1.30
C LYS A 498 18.34 8.17 -1.19
N LEU A 499 17.71 7.45 -2.12
CA LEU A 499 17.73 5.99 -2.14
C LEU A 499 19.14 5.43 -2.41
N SER A 500 19.89 6.05 -3.31
CA SER A 500 21.26 5.63 -3.65
C SER A 500 22.21 5.74 -2.43
N LYS A 501 22.09 6.83 -1.64
CA LYS A 501 22.92 7.11 -0.46
C LYS A 501 22.51 6.28 0.77
N ASN A 502 21.29 5.77 0.82
CA ASN A 502 20.78 5.04 1.99
C ASN A 502 21.25 3.57 2.00
N LYS A 503 22.14 3.21 2.94
CA LYS A 503 22.71 1.85 3.11
C LYS A 503 21.67 0.77 3.47
N ARG A 504 20.50 1.17 3.99
CA ARG A 504 19.39 0.25 4.30
C ARG A 504 18.59 -0.13 3.06
N VAL A 505 18.60 0.68 2.01
CA VAL A 505 17.95 0.34 0.74
C VAL A 505 18.83 -0.65 -0.01
N LYS A 506 18.36 -1.89 -0.15
CA LYS A 506 19.09 -2.96 -0.84
C LYS A 506 18.74 -3.09 -2.32
N ALA A 507 17.54 -2.67 -2.69
CA ALA A 507 17.09 -2.58 -4.07
C ALA A 507 15.99 -1.52 -4.20
N VAL A 508 15.72 -1.08 -5.42
CA VAL A 508 14.61 -0.20 -5.76
C VAL A 508 13.73 -0.90 -6.81
N VAL A 509 12.43 -0.95 -6.57
CA VAL A 509 11.42 -1.27 -7.58
C VAL A 509 10.82 0.04 -8.05
N LEU A 510 10.94 0.34 -9.34
CA LEU A 510 10.35 1.50 -10.01
C LEU A 510 9.13 1.03 -10.81
N ARG A 511 7.92 1.31 -10.31
CA ARG A 511 6.67 1.11 -11.05
C ARG A 511 6.49 2.23 -12.05
N VAL A 512 6.49 1.93 -13.36
CA VAL A 512 6.35 2.92 -14.43
C VAL A 512 5.01 2.74 -15.12
N ASN A 513 4.13 3.74 -15.01
CA ASN A 513 2.88 3.83 -15.75
C ASN A 513 2.81 5.21 -16.44
N SER A 514 3.54 5.37 -17.54
CA SER A 514 3.73 6.65 -18.23
C SER A 514 3.71 6.53 -19.75
N PRO A 515 2.95 7.38 -20.46
CA PRO A 515 3.00 7.50 -21.92
C PRO A 515 4.25 8.26 -22.40
N GLY A 516 5.08 8.77 -21.47
CA GLY A 516 6.23 9.63 -21.75
C GLY A 516 5.92 11.11 -21.54
N GLY A 517 6.63 11.98 -22.25
CA GLY A 517 6.53 13.42 -22.11
C GLY A 517 7.84 14.11 -22.47
N SER A 518 8.27 15.06 -21.64
CA SER A 518 9.49 15.84 -21.86
C SER A 518 10.75 14.97 -21.98
N ALA A 519 11.47 15.11 -23.10
CA ALA A 519 12.72 14.42 -23.35
C ALA A 519 13.82 14.82 -22.34
N LEU A 520 13.93 16.11 -22.03
CA LEU A 520 14.88 16.63 -21.04
C LEU A 520 14.60 16.06 -19.64
N ALA A 521 13.34 16.09 -19.21
CA ALA A 521 12.95 15.51 -17.92
C ALA A 521 13.25 14.01 -17.86
N SER A 522 13.01 13.29 -18.95
CA SER A 522 13.32 11.85 -19.07
C SER A 522 14.82 11.58 -18.94
N GLU A 523 15.69 12.40 -19.54
CA GLU A 523 17.15 12.27 -19.42
C GLU A 523 17.64 12.55 -17.99
N ILE A 524 17.09 13.58 -17.32
CA ILE A 524 17.42 13.87 -15.91
C ILE A 524 17.06 12.67 -15.02
N MET A 525 15.85 12.13 -15.19
CA MET A 525 15.40 10.94 -14.47
C MET A 525 16.27 9.72 -14.80
N TRP A 526 16.53 9.46 -16.08
CA TRP A 526 17.37 8.34 -16.55
C TRP A 526 18.72 8.36 -15.87
N ARG A 527 19.39 9.51 -15.84
CA ARG A 527 20.70 9.67 -15.20
C ARG A 527 20.63 9.38 -13.69
N ALA A 528 19.62 9.90 -12.99
CA ALA A 528 19.45 9.65 -11.56
C ALA A 528 19.19 8.17 -11.25
N ILE A 529 18.34 7.52 -12.05
CA ILE A 529 18.03 6.09 -11.95
C ILE A 529 19.29 5.26 -12.21
N ARG A 530 20.04 5.58 -13.28
CA ARG A 530 21.25 4.85 -13.67
C ARG A 530 22.34 4.92 -12.60
N ARG A 531 22.58 6.09 -12.03
CA ARG A 531 23.53 6.27 -10.90
C ARG A 531 23.13 5.47 -9.66
N CYS A 532 21.83 5.26 -9.44
CA CYS A 532 21.35 4.37 -8.39
C CYS A 532 21.59 2.90 -8.76
N ALA A 533 21.30 2.51 -10.01
CA ALA A 533 21.48 1.17 -10.55
C ALA A 533 22.95 0.70 -10.52
N GLU A 534 23.90 1.62 -10.66
CA GLU A 534 25.34 1.34 -10.50
C GLU A 534 25.74 0.94 -9.07
N LYS A 535 24.95 1.33 -8.05
CA LYS A 535 25.24 1.07 -6.64
C LYS A 535 24.40 -0.06 -6.05
N LYS A 536 23.20 -0.27 -6.57
CA LYS A 536 22.24 -1.26 -6.07
C LYS A 536 21.23 -1.61 -7.16
N PRO A 537 20.66 -2.83 -7.16
CA PRO A 537 19.68 -3.24 -8.15
C PRO A 537 18.50 -2.27 -8.24
N VAL A 538 18.21 -1.81 -9.46
CA VAL A 538 16.96 -1.11 -9.79
C VAL A 538 16.18 -2.01 -10.75
N ILE A 539 14.97 -2.38 -10.34
CA ILE A 539 14.06 -3.22 -11.12
C ILE A 539 12.89 -2.34 -11.54
N VAL A 540 12.64 -2.25 -12.84
CA VAL A 540 11.43 -1.61 -13.36
C VAL A 540 10.32 -2.65 -13.45
N SER A 541 9.14 -2.28 -12.96
CA SER A 541 7.87 -2.97 -13.21
C SER A 541 7.02 -2.02 -14.03
N MET A 542 6.74 -2.36 -15.28
CA MET A 542 5.90 -1.55 -16.15
C MET A 542 4.43 -1.85 -15.84
N GLY A 543 3.60 -0.82 -15.74
CA GLY A 543 2.15 -0.95 -15.62
C GLY A 543 1.47 -0.99 -16.99
N GLY A 544 0.27 -0.41 -17.09
CA GLY A 544 -0.50 -0.39 -18.34
C GLY A 544 0.25 0.23 -19.51
N VAL A 545 1.05 1.27 -19.26
CA VAL A 545 1.85 1.94 -20.29
C VAL A 545 3.23 2.33 -19.77
N ALA A 546 4.27 2.06 -20.54
CA ALA A 546 5.64 2.53 -20.27
C ALA A 546 6.33 2.84 -21.60
N ALA A 547 5.83 3.86 -22.30
CA ALA A 547 6.20 4.17 -23.68
C ALA A 547 6.92 5.53 -23.79
N SER A 548 7.67 5.74 -24.86
CA SER A 548 8.38 7.01 -25.13
C SER A 548 9.31 7.36 -23.94
N GLY A 549 9.14 8.53 -23.31
CA GLY A 549 9.85 8.89 -22.07
C GLY A 549 9.70 7.86 -20.93
N GLY A 550 8.59 7.13 -20.85
CA GLY A 550 8.40 6.03 -19.90
C GLY A 550 9.35 4.87 -20.16
N TYR A 551 9.55 4.49 -21.44
CA TYR A 551 10.55 3.50 -21.83
C TYR A 551 11.97 4.05 -21.65
N TYR A 552 12.17 5.34 -21.94
CA TYR A 552 13.43 6.05 -21.74
C TYR A 552 13.90 5.85 -20.30
N ILE A 553 13.14 6.27 -19.29
CA ILE A 553 13.55 6.11 -17.89
C ILE A 553 13.68 4.65 -17.47
N SER A 554 12.90 3.75 -18.08
CA SER A 554 12.96 2.32 -17.80
C SER A 554 14.28 1.69 -18.25
N SER A 555 14.86 2.16 -19.36
CA SER A 555 16.13 1.67 -19.88
C SER A 555 17.33 1.89 -18.94
N ALA A 556 17.22 2.78 -17.94
CA ALA A 556 18.27 2.99 -16.95
C ALA A 556 18.41 1.84 -15.94
N ALA A 557 17.40 0.98 -15.82
CA ALA A 557 17.29 -0.05 -14.79
C ALA A 557 18.18 -1.28 -15.06
N THR A 558 18.46 -2.04 -14.00
CA THR A 558 19.18 -3.33 -14.08
C THR A 558 18.32 -4.41 -14.72
N LYS A 559 17.02 -4.42 -14.42
CA LYS A 559 16.05 -5.37 -14.95
C LYS A 559 14.74 -4.64 -15.26
N ILE A 560 14.10 -5.02 -16.36
CA ILE A 560 12.77 -4.52 -16.75
C ILE A 560 11.83 -5.73 -16.76
N LEU A 561 10.70 -5.58 -16.09
CA LEU A 561 9.57 -6.52 -16.11
C LEU A 561 8.37 -5.78 -16.68
N ALA A 562 7.63 -6.44 -17.57
CA ALA A 562 6.42 -5.94 -18.18
C ALA A 562 5.40 -7.08 -18.26
N ASP A 563 4.12 -6.77 -18.12
CA ASP A 563 3.05 -7.70 -18.40
C ASP A 563 2.94 -7.91 -19.92
N ARG A 564 2.34 -9.03 -20.37
CA ARG A 564 2.18 -9.32 -21.80
C ARG A 564 1.32 -8.26 -22.49
N THR A 565 0.43 -7.63 -21.72
CA THR A 565 -0.47 -6.56 -22.16
C THR A 565 0.03 -5.13 -21.90
N THR A 566 1.26 -4.95 -21.38
CA THR A 566 1.86 -3.62 -21.22
C THR A 566 2.15 -2.97 -22.58
N VAL A 567 1.69 -1.73 -22.78
CA VAL A 567 2.08 -0.93 -23.95
C VAL A 567 3.41 -0.23 -23.68
N THR A 568 4.48 -0.66 -24.32
CA THR A 568 5.84 -0.10 -24.13
C THR A 568 6.55 0.23 -25.46
N GLY A 569 7.84 0.58 -25.40
CA GLY A 569 8.62 1.02 -26.55
C GLY A 569 8.26 2.45 -26.96
N SER A 570 7.71 2.62 -28.17
CA SER A 570 7.52 3.95 -28.79
C SER A 570 8.82 4.77 -28.82
N ILE A 571 9.93 4.10 -29.15
CA ILE A 571 11.26 4.72 -29.28
C ILE A 571 11.23 5.62 -30.53
N GLY A 572 11.22 6.91 -30.27
CA GLY A 572 11.02 7.94 -31.28
C GLY A 572 10.70 9.26 -30.59
N ILE A 573 10.93 10.34 -31.31
CA ILE A 573 10.78 11.70 -30.80
C ILE A 573 9.93 12.49 -31.78
N LEU A 574 9.20 13.46 -31.26
CA LEU A 574 8.38 14.39 -32.03
C LEU A 574 8.51 15.76 -31.39
N ASN A 575 8.35 16.80 -32.19
CA ASN A 575 8.25 18.17 -31.72
C ASN A 575 7.32 18.95 -32.65
N GLY A 576 6.79 20.06 -32.17
CA GLY A 576 5.96 20.93 -32.99
C GLY A 576 5.11 21.89 -32.19
N LYS A 577 4.31 22.65 -32.93
CA LYS A 577 3.41 23.67 -32.40
C LYS A 577 2.14 23.75 -33.23
N PHE A 578 1.14 24.40 -32.65
CA PHE A 578 -0.03 24.86 -33.40
C PHE A 578 0.13 26.35 -33.68
N VAL A 579 0.01 26.72 -34.95
CA VAL A 579 -0.07 28.11 -35.37
C VAL A 579 -1.54 28.51 -35.38
N ILE A 580 -1.87 29.55 -34.61
CA ILE A 580 -3.25 30.01 -34.35
C ILE A 580 -3.53 31.39 -34.95
N LYS A 581 -2.60 31.94 -35.75
CA LYS A 581 -2.75 33.26 -36.37
C LYS A 581 -4.08 33.43 -37.08
N ASP A 582 -4.45 32.48 -37.94
CA ASP A 582 -5.66 32.61 -38.75
C ASP A 582 -6.94 32.44 -37.92
N LEU A 583 -6.90 31.60 -36.88
CA LEU A 583 -7.96 31.52 -35.89
C LEU A 583 -8.18 32.87 -35.19
N LEU A 584 -7.11 33.50 -34.70
CA LEU A 584 -7.21 34.80 -34.04
C LEU A 584 -7.74 35.87 -34.98
N ASN A 585 -7.24 35.92 -36.22
CA ASN A 585 -7.74 36.83 -37.25
C ASN A 585 -9.23 36.63 -37.53
N LYS A 586 -9.69 35.36 -37.61
CA LYS A 586 -11.12 35.04 -37.77
C LYS A 586 -11.99 35.54 -36.60
N LEU A 587 -11.42 35.60 -35.40
CA LEU A 587 -12.08 36.12 -34.20
C LEU A 587 -11.96 37.65 -34.06
N GLY A 588 -11.34 38.34 -35.03
CA GLY A 588 -11.10 39.78 -34.98
C GLY A 588 -9.98 40.18 -33.99
N ILE A 589 -9.16 39.23 -33.55
CA ILE A 589 -8.04 39.48 -32.63
C ILE A 589 -6.78 39.71 -33.45
N THR A 590 -6.18 40.89 -33.31
CA THR A 590 -4.91 41.26 -33.94
C THR A 590 -3.75 41.19 -32.94
N PHE A 591 -2.53 41.11 -33.46
CA PHE A 591 -1.32 41.07 -32.65
C PHE A 591 -0.14 41.63 -33.44
N GLU A 592 0.83 42.21 -32.73
CA GLU A 592 2.11 42.66 -33.28
C GLU A 592 3.25 41.92 -32.57
N THR A 593 4.31 41.59 -33.30
CA THR A 593 5.49 40.91 -32.75
C THR A 593 6.71 41.80 -32.93
N ILE A 594 7.24 42.28 -31.81
CA ILE A 594 8.56 42.92 -31.78
C ILE A 594 9.55 41.84 -31.42
N LYS A 595 10.56 41.65 -32.27
CA LYS A 595 11.61 40.65 -32.05
C LYS A 595 13.00 41.24 -32.18
N ILE A 596 13.90 40.75 -31.34
CA ILE A 596 15.34 41.03 -31.41
C ILE A 596 16.03 39.70 -31.72
N GLY A 597 16.63 39.60 -32.90
CA GLY A 597 17.23 38.38 -33.43
C GLY A 597 16.34 37.68 -34.49
N PRO A 598 16.95 37.00 -35.48
CA PRO A 598 16.22 36.46 -36.64
C PRO A 598 15.18 35.39 -36.26
N HIS A 599 15.46 34.57 -35.25
CA HIS A 599 14.66 33.39 -34.88
C HIS A 599 13.96 33.50 -33.52
N ALA A 600 13.91 34.69 -32.91
CA ALA A 600 13.40 34.86 -31.54
C ALA A 600 11.93 34.46 -31.36
N ASP A 601 11.16 34.43 -32.45
CA ASP A 601 9.75 34.04 -32.49
C ASP A 601 9.52 32.71 -33.24
N ALA A 602 10.57 31.91 -33.48
CA ALA A 602 10.49 30.64 -34.23
C ALA A 602 9.48 29.65 -33.62
N LEU A 603 9.38 29.60 -32.28
CA LEU A 603 8.44 28.73 -31.56
C LEU A 603 7.10 29.40 -31.25
N SER A 604 6.87 30.64 -31.72
CA SER A 604 5.62 31.36 -31.49
C SER A 604 4.44 30.68 -32.18
N SER A 605 3.28 30.62 -31.51
CA SER A 605 2.03 30.16 -32.12
C SER A 605 1.43 31.17 -33.10
N PHE A 606 2.03 32.35 -33.27
CA PHE A 606 1.49 33.44 -34.09
C PHE A 606 2.04 33.49 -35.52
N ARG A 607 2.97 32.61 -35.86
CA ARG A 607 3.45 32.42 -37.24
C ARG A 607 3.98 31.03 -37.48
N GLU A 608 4.08 30.66 -38.74
CA GLU A 608 4.78 29.45 -39.18
C GLU A 608 6.29 29.59 -39.03
N MET A 609 6.98 28.46 -38.88
CA MET A 609 8.44 28.41 -38.96
C MET A 609 8.94 28.67 -40.38
N THR A 610 10.08 29.33 -40.52
CA THR A 610 10.79 29.39 -41.80
C THR A 610 11.40 28.02 -42.14
N GLN A 611 11.84 27.84 -43.39
CA GLN A 611 12.53 26.61 -43.78
C GLN A 611 13.80 26.38 -42.96
N ASP A 612 14.62 27.42 -42.77
CA ASP A 612 15.82 27.37 -41.95
C ASP A 612 15.51 26.97 -40.50
N GLU A 613 14.44 27.53 -39.91
CA GLU A 613 14.00 27.18 -38.54
C GLU A 613 13.51 25.73 -38.45
N ARG A 614 12.82 25.23 -39.49
CA ARG A 614 12.43 23.81 -39.58
C ARG A 614 13.64 22.89 -39.64
N GLU A 615 14.67 23.26 -40.41
CA GLU A 615 15.93 22.51 -40.49
C GLU A 615 16.71 22.54 -39.17
N MET A 616 16.73 23.67 -38.47
CA MET A 616 17.30 23.77 -37.11
C MET A 616 16.56 22.85 -36.13
N MET A 617 15.22 22.86 -36.15
CA MET A 617 14.41 21.98 -35.32
C MET A 617 14.62 20.50 -35.66
N ARG A 618 14.78 20.17 -36.96
CA ARG A 618 15.06 18.81 -37.41
C ARG A 618 16.38 18.30 -36.85
N LYS A 619 17.45 19.10 -36.90
CA LYS A 619 18.76 18.75 -36.34
C LYS A 619 18.69 18.48 -34.83
N GLU A 620 17.96 19.32 -34.09
CA GLU A 620 17.73 19.11 -32.66
C GLU A 620 16.95 17.81 -32.38
N LEU A 621 15.94 17.52 -33.22
CA LEU A 621 15.15 16.30 -33.15
C LEU A 621 16.00 15.05 -33.40
N GLU A 622 16.89 15.09 -34.41
CA GLU A 622 17.84 14.02 -34.73
C GLU A 622 18.84 13.78 -33.61
N TRP A 623 19.40 14.86 -33.04
CA TRP A 623 20.25 14.76 -31.86
C TRP A 623 19.53 14.10 -30.68
N GLY A 624 18.28 14.52 -30.40
CA GLY A 624 17.45 13.95 -29.34
C GLY A 624 17.14 12.47 -29.57
N TYR A 625 16.84 12.08 -30.81
CA TYR A 625 16.60 10.69 -31.19
C TYR A 625 17.85 9.83 -31.01
N ASN A 626 19.00 10.29 -31.49
CA ASN A 626 20.28 9.58 -31.34
C ASN A 626 20.64 9.40 -29.86
N LYS A 627 20.37 10.41 -29.02
CA LYS A 627 20.54 10.27 -27.57
C LYS A 627 19.60 9.23 -26.98
N PHE A 628 18.34 9.18 -27.41
CA PHE A 628 17.41 8.15 -26.95
C PHE A 628 17.90 6.74 -27.34
N LEU A 629 18.36 6.56 -28.58
CA LEU A 629 18.95 5.29 -29.01
C LEU A 629 20.18 4.91 -28.19
N ASP A 630 21.08 5.85 -27.91
CA ASP A 630 22.24 5.63 -27.03
C ASP A 630 21.83 5.15 -25.63
N ARG A 631 20.81 5.78 -25.02
CA ARG A 631 20.32 5.37 -23.69
C ARG A 631 19.70 3.98 -23.70
N VAL A 632 18.92 3.66 -24.73
CA VAL A 632 18.33 2.34 -24.88
C VAL A 632 19.43 1.29 -25.09
N SER A 633 20.36 1.50 -26.03
CA SER A 633 21.45 0.56 -26.29
C SER A 633 22.29 0.31 -25.04
N ARG A 634 22.75 1.37 -24.33
CA ARG A 634 23.50 1.20 -23.07
C ARG A 634 22.72 0.45 -21.99
N GLY A 635 21.40 0.60 -21.98
CA GLY A 635 20.53 -0.04 -21.00
C GLY A 635 20.17 -1.50 -21.32
N ARG A 636 20.30 -1.91 -22.59
CA ARG A 636 19.83 -3.22 -23.07
C ARG A 636 20.94 -4.17 -23.54
N GLY A 637 22.18 -3.70 -23.64
CA GLY A 637 23.29 -4.46 -24.23
C GLY A 637 23.23 -4.42 -25.75
#